data_AF-A0A1Y6M025-F1
#
_entry.id   AF-A0A1Y6M025-F1
#
_cell.length_a   1.000
_cell.length_b   1.000
_cell.length_c   1.000
_cell.angle_alpha   90.00
_cell.angle_beta   90.00
_cell.angle_gamma   90.00
#
_symmetry.space_group_name_H-M   'P 1'
#
loop_
_entity.id
_entity.type
_entity.pdbx_description
1 polymer ?
#
loop_
_entity_poly.entity_id
_entity_poly.type
_entity_poly.pdbx_seq_one_letter_code
_entity_poly.pdbx_strand_id
1 'polypeptide(L)'
;MAPEGGPRNAFFDQGSRSWTDVLPRTEHVDLFRNADYGATDLGIIEDFGPALRMYTTMIFTDSRGAGLYWGKRRIAIYNEGFAVMADKLHPYLMGRAFEDVFGPQMWDSMRHVFNHAESSGQTVDVDNILLFPVRRGIPEESYFVGQFIPLRGDSGEIEGFYNTVNETTNTVLQDRRRRVLENITALPSRSVEETLALAIEALKENPNDVPMALLYSCVDPNSETNLDLQLRGSIGIPNDHRCAPKIAKLDSDQGGLIPCFRQARESGKPVVLSETDGSLQRTNGLFEGVSWCGFGEPCRDVVILPLTSSGSLIGFYVQGHNPRRLFDDISELAITSTARQIEAKWMSTLTAEQATKREAALERRATESENRFRQTALHAPLGMVQVTMDEQIKFANEQFYEITGYDRTRSDVAHYWDCIHPDEVERTQRVLLEIYTTGERYTHELRLRRTWKPPGEDAEEQPAWILSTNIPVFENGELKLIMSYVLEISELKWAESVQSRNAAAALQAKKQQEEFIDVTSHEMRNPLTAMMQLADGITTSLPTSESTSIDEYRAAIQDNVDAAHTILACAHHQRRVIDDVLILSRLESDMLSITPVPQRPSRTVDDILKMYSGEVAMNGTSMEPIRDPSIDDLNIDYVLLDTSRLAQVLINLLSNAIKFTAQRPVREITVSYGASRWPPRVTTSFGDIDWAKSNGSPHSTALPPLAKGEEQLYIWFCVQDTGAGMTAEEMKRLFKRFSQASSRTHIDYGGCGIGLYICRQLAEKQGGQVGVASRKGKGSAFGFYIETRRAEAINGVLTPSLARLSIGHGDLGLPVPSDVSEMAVFSKVVDEGVPSQTVPASPISAKNGHSPAPQHILLCEDNIVNQRILAKQLRSKGCTVTVANHGQEALEILEKSDWRCDKPAADTSSIDVVLLDWEMPIMNGLQCCQKIREFETSGEANRRLPVIAITANVRQAQIEEAMAAGMDTVVPKPFTVTELLDSIENLAKRRASTGSAV
;
A
#
# COMPACT_ATOMS: atom_id res chain seq x y z
N MET A 1 81.62 -114.04 4.24
CA MET A 1 81.60 -115.17 5.19
C MET A 1 80.27 -115.11 5.93
N ALA A 2 79.40 -116.08 5.69
CA ALA A 2 78.21 -116.29 6.51
C ALA A 2 78.61 -116.86 7.88
N PRO A 3 77.74 -116.69 8.89
CA PRO A 3 77.37 -117.83 9.72
C PRO A 3 75.85 -118.00 9.82
N GLU A 4 75.50 -119.25 10.08
CA GLU A 4 74.20 -119.90 10.04
C GLU A 4 73.26 -119.52 11.21
N GLY A 5 71.95 -119.67 10.96
CA GLY A 5 71.06 -120.40 11.88
C GLY A 5 70.26 -119.62 12.93
N GLY A 6 68.99 -119.31 12.61
CA GLY A 6 67.86 -119.27 13.57
C GLY A 6 66.82 -118.15 13.33
N PRO A 7 65.53 -118.33 13.72
CA PRO A 7 64.65 -119.49 13.66
C PRO A 7 63.52 -119.31 12.61
N ARG A 8 62.95 -120.41 12.12
CA ARG A 8 61.70 -120.41 11.35
C ARG A 8 60.57 -119.87 12.24
N ASN A 9 59.92 -118.77 11.83
CA ASN A 9 58.71 -118.26 12.47
C ASN A 9 57.55 -119.27 12.29
N ALA A 10 57.35 -120.08 13.33
CA ALA A 10 56.21 -120.96 13.49
C ALA A 10 55.01 -120.18 14.05
N PHE A 11 54.35 -119.36 13.23
CA PHE A 11 53.09 -118.70 13.61
C PHE A 11 51.89 -119.00 12.70
N PHE A 12 52.08 -119.74 11.60
CA PHE A 12 50.97 -120.19 10.75
C PHE A 12 51.27 -121.58 10.18
N ASP A 13 50.86 -122.62 10.91
CA ASP A 13 50.53 -123.88 10.27
C ASP A 13 49.36 -124.53 11.01
N GLN A 14 48.15 -124.31 10.47
CA GLN A 14 47.01 -125.24 10.42
C GLN A 14 45.75 -124.50 9.89
N GLY A 15 45.43 -124.71 8.61
CA GLY A 15 44.15 -124.37 7.99
C GLY A 15 44.06 -122.98 7.35
N SER A 16 44.67 -122.81 6.16
CA SER A 16 44.42 -121.78 5.13
C SER A 16 43.33 -120.74 5.44
N ARG A 17 43.64 -119.74 6.28
CA ARG A 17 42.86 -118.49 6.35
C ARG A 17 43.67 -117.42 5.64
N SER A 18 43.10 -116.84 4.59
CA SER A 18 43.73 -115.73 3.89
C SER A 18 43.78 -114.53 4.82
N TRP A 19 44.82 -113.70 4.73
CA TRP A 19 44.85 -112.45 5.49
C TRP A 19 43.70 -111.52 5.10
N THR A 20 43.07 -111.73 3.94
CA THR A 20 41.88 -110.98 3.51
C THR A 20 40.60 -111.37 4.26
N ASP A 21 40.61 -112.45 5.07
CA ASP A 21 39.45 -112.92 5.84
C ASP A 21 39.10 -111.97 7.01
N VAL A 22 40.04 -111.13 7.46
CA VAL A 22 39.80 -110.11 8.49
C VAL A 22 39.19 -108.83 7.95
N LEU A 23 39.10 -108.67 6.62
CA LEU A 23 38.47 -107.50 6.00
C LEU A 23 36.93 -107.56 6.10
N PRO A 24 36.24 -106.40 6.12
CA PRO A 24 34.77 -106.36 6.09
C PRO A 24 34.19 -107.19 4.94
N ARG A 25 33.03 -107.81 5.17
CA ARG A 25 32.31 -108.57 4.14
C ARG A 25 31.35 -107.65 3.41
N THR A 26 31.85 -106.85 2.47
CA THR A 26 31.05 -105.99 1.59
C THR A 26 31.36 -106.30 0.12
N GLU A 27 30.43 -105.98 -0.78
CA GLU A 27 30.59 -106.16 -2.22
C GLU A 27 31.86 -105.45 -2.76
N HIS A 28 32.18 -104.29 -2.18
CA HIS A 28 33.39 -103.54 -2.53
C HIS A 28 34.69 -104.23 -2.10
N VAL A 29 34.70 -104.93 -0.97
CA VAL A 29 35.87 -105.76 -0.55
C VAL A 29 35.98 -107.01 -1.42
N ASP A 30 34.87 -107.57 -1.88
CA ASP A 30 34.90 -108.68 -2.84
C ASP A 30 35.46 -108.24 -4.20
N LEU A 31 35.19 -107.00 -4.63
CA LEU A 31 35.86 -106.41 -5.79
C LEU A 31 37.39 -106.35 -5.60
N PHE A 32 37.84 -105.91 -4.42
CA PHE A 32 39.27 -105.92 -4.07
C PHE A 32 39.85 -107.34 -4.14
N ARG A 33 39.21 -108.34 -3.54
CA ARG A 33 39.68 -109.74 -3.57
C ARG A 33 39.80 -110.32 -4.99
N ASN A 34 38.92 -109.89 -5.89
CA ASN A 34 38.84 -110.42 -7.25
C ASN A 34 39.66 -109.60 -8.28
N ALA A 35 40.33 -108.52 -7.86
CA ALA A 35 41.17 -107.73 -8.76
C ALA A 35 42.49 -108.46 -9.09
N ASP A 36 42.95 -108.33 -10.34
CA ASP A 36 44.17 -108.98 -10.82
C ASP A 36 45.43 -108.19 -10.44
N TYR A 37 45.92 -108.39 -9.21
CA TYR A 37 47.19 -107.82 -8.75
C TYR A 37 48.42 -108.57 -9.28
N GLY A 38 48.27 -109.84 -9.69
CA GLY A 38 49.37 -110.67 -10.18
C GLY A 38 50.00 -110.11 -11.46
N ALA A 39 49.23 -109.36 -12.24
CA ALA A 39 49.71 -108.61 -13.42
C ALA A 39 50.40 -107.26 -13.08
N THR A 40 50.52 -106.90 -11.80
CA THR A 40 51.09 -105.62 -11.33
C THR A 40 52.40 -105.81 -10.57
N ASP A 41 53.08 -104.70 -10.21
CA ASP A 41 54.28 -104.71 -9.37
C ASP A 41 54.01 -105.07 -7.90
N LEU A 42 52.74 -105.26 -7.49
CA LEU A 42 52.36 -105.72 -6.15
C LEU A 42 52.43 -107.23 -5.96
N GLY A 43 52.41 -108.01 -7.05
CA GLY A 43 52.31 -109.48 -6.99
C GLY A 43 50.91 -109.99 -6.63
N ILE A 44 50.76 -111.30 -6.43
CA ILE A 44 49.48 -111.90 -6.02
C ILE A 44 49.11 -111.45 -4.60
N ILE A 45 47.81 -111.38 -4.30
CA ILE A 45 47.29 -110.83 -3.05
C ILE A 45 47.81 -111.56 -1.81
N GLU A 46 48.10 -112.86 -1.90
CA GLU A 46 48.66 -113.68 -0.83
C GLU A 46 50.11 -113.31 -0.46
N ASP A 47 50.85 -112.70 -1.38
CA ASP A 47 52.27 -112.35 -1.25
C ASP A 47 52.50 -110.91 -0.80
N PHE A 48 51.44 -110.12 -0.59
CA PHE A 48 51.55 -108.74 -0.13
C PHE A 48 52.37 -108.65 1.17
N GLY A 49 53.29 -107.68 1.27
CA GLY A 49 54.11 -107.49 2.47
C GLY A 49 53.31 -107.00 3.71
N PRO A 50 53.84 -107.15 4.94
CA PRO A 50 53.16 -106.72 6.17
C PRO A 50 52.67 -105.26 6.15
N ALA A 51 53.47 -104.30 5.67
CA ALA A 51 53.07 -102.89 5.59
C ALA A 51 51.85 -102.69 4.67
N LEU A 52 51.87 -103.28 3.47
CA LEU A 52 50.77 -103.17 2.52
C LEU A 52 49.47 -103.79 3.06
N ARG A 53 49.54 -104.95 3.74
CA ARG A 53 48.38 -105.58 4.39
C ARG A 53 47.79 -104.69 5.48
N MET A 54 48.64 -104.07 6.29
CA MET A 54 48.23 -103.16 7.37
C MET A 54 47.49 -101.95 6.81
N TYR A 55 48.06 -101.23 5.85
CA TYR A 55 47.43 -100.04 5.26
C TYR A 55 46.18 -100.36 4.44
N THR A 56 46.16 -101.50 3.75
CA THR A 56 44.96 -101.98 3.07
C THR A 56 43.82 -102.24 4.07
N THR A 57 44.12 -102.90 5.19
CA THR A 57 43.15 -103.14 6.26
C THR A 57 42.64 -101.81 6.84
N MET A 58 43.54 -100.86 7.08
CA MET A 58 43.21 -99.52 7.59
C MET A 58 42.20 -98.80 6.69
N ILE A 59 42.41 -98.81 5.37
CA ILE A 59 41.53 -98.09 4.42
C ILE A 59 40.12 -98.68 4.37
N PHE A 60 39.97 -100.00 4.36
CA PHE A 60 38.64 -100.63 4.39
C PHE A 60 37.89 -100.41 5.70
N THR A 61 38.57 -99.98 6.76
CA THR A 61 37.97 -99.57 8.03
C THR A 61 37.79 -98.06 8.19
N ASP A 62 38.30 -97.25 7.25
CA ASP A 62 38.14 -95.80 7.29
C ASP A 62 36.71 -95.40 6.88
N SER A 63 36.11 -94.47 7.62
CA SER A 63 34.78 -93.94 7.33
C SER A 63 34.75 -92.84 6.26
N ARG A 64 35.92 -92.25 5.93
CA ARG A 64 36.07 -91.24 4.88
C ARG A 64 36.33 -91.90 3.54
N GLY A 65 36.11 -91.19 2.43
CA GLY A 65 36.59 -91.64 1.12
C GLY A 65 38.11 -91.68 1.11
N ALA A 66 38.69 -92.89 1.04
CA ALA A 66 40.14 -93.08 1.12
C ALA A 66 40.67 -94.03 0.04
N GLY A 67 41.84 -93.69 -0.50
CA GLY A 67 42.60 -94.48 -1.47
C GLY A 67 44.06 -94.71 -1.02
N LEU A 68 44.58 -95.88 -1.35
CA LEU A 68 45.97 -96.29 -1.28
C LEU A 68 46.53 -96.30 -2.70
N TYR A 69 47.73 -95.77 -2.86
CA TYR A 69 48.48 -95.91 -4.10
C TYR A 69 49.84 -96.51 -3.76
N TRP A 70 50.08 -97.76 -4.14
CA TRP A 70 51.26 -98.51 -3.71
C TRP A 70 52.14 -98.96 -4.88
N GLY A 71 53.45 -99.06 -4.64
CA GLY A 71 54.43 -99.48 -5.65
C GLY A 71 54.84 -98.34 -6.60
N LYS A 72 55.79 -98.65 -7.49
CA LYS A 72 56.35 -97.66 -8.43
C LYS A 72 55.31 -97.17 -9.41
N ARG A 73 54.35 -98.04 -9.76
CA ARG A 73 53.24 -97.70 -10.65
C ARG A 73 52.02 -97.14 -9.92
N ARG A 74 52.09 -96.93 -8.59
CA ARG A 74 51.03 -96.29 -7.79
C ARG A 74 49.68 -96.99 -8.00
N ILE A 75 49.69 -98.31 -7.81
CA ILE A 75 48.52 -99.18 -7.98
C ILE A 75 47.47 -98.83 -6.93
N ALA A 76 46.23 -98.61 -7.37
CA ALA A 76 45.15 -98.09 -6.54
C ALA A 76 44.41 -99.20 -5.78
N ILE A 77 44.23 -99.02 -4.47
CA ILE A 77 43.35 -99.79 -3.59
C ILE A 77 42.53 -98.80 -2.77
N TYR A 78 41.20 -98.84 -2.79
CA TYR A 78 40.39 -97.80 -2.16
C TYR A 78 39.14 -98.36 -1.49
N ASN A 79 38.54 -97.60 -0.57
CA ASN A 79 37.32 -98.02 0.13
C ASN A 79 36.04 -97.57 -0.58
N GLU A 80 34.89 -98.00 -0.04
CA GLU A 80 33.56 -97.71 -0.62
C GLU A 80 33.26 -96.21 -0.66
N GLY A 81 33.72 -95.44 0.32
CA GLY A 81 33.57 -93.97 0.33
C GLY A 81 34.27 -93.29 -0.85
N PHE A 82 35.44 -93.80 -1.26
CA PHE A 82 36.14 -93.30 -2.45
C PHE A 82 35.48 -93.79 -3.75
N ALA A 83 34.84 -94.96 -3.74
CA ALA A 83 34.13 -95.49 -4.91
C ALA A 83 33.02 -94.54 -5.41
N VAL A 84 32.28 -93.92 -4.47
CA VAL A 84 31.26 -92.91 -4.78
C VAL A 84 31.86 -91.70 -5.52
N MET A 85 33.10 -91.32 -5.18
CA MET A 85 33.79 -90.19 -5.81
C MET A 85 34.43 -90.57 -7.15
N ALA A 86 34.95 -91.79 -7.26
CA ALA A 86 35.56 -92.32 -8.48
C ALA A 86 34.52 -92.55 -9.60
N ASP A 87 33.24 -92.68 -9.27
CA ASP A 87 32.10 -92.79 -10.20
C ASP A 87 32.40 -93.78 -11.34
N LYS A 88 32.47 -93.34 -12.61
CA LYS A 88 32.73 -94.21 -13.78
C LYS A 88 34.10 -94.90 -13.78
N LEU A 89 35.04 -94.44 -12.95
CA LEU A 89 36.33 -95.10 -12.77
C LEU A 89 36.21 -96.29 -11.81
N HIS A 90 35.18 -96.37 -10.98
CA HIS A 90 34.84 -97.60 -10.26
C HIS A 90 33.98 -98.51 -11.15
N PRO A 91 34.22 -99.84 -11.16
CA PRO A 91 35.25 -100.59 -10.42
C PRO A 91 36.63 -100.64 -11.10
N TYR A 92 36.77 -100.07 -12.31
CA TYR A 92 37.94 -100.21 -13.18
C TYR A 92 39.28 -99.77 -12.56
N LEU A 93 39.28 -98.82 -11.63
CA LEU A 93 40.46 -98.31 -10.94
C LEU A 93 41.11 -99.33 -9.99
N MET A 94 40.32 -100.25 -9.43
CA MET A 94 40.81 -101.20 -8.42
C MET A 94 41.91 -102.10 -8.99
N GLY A 95 43.10 -102.09 -8.39
CA GLY A 95 44.23 -102.89 -8.83
C GLY A 95 44.91 -102.41 -10.12
N ARG A 96 44.66 -101.17 -10.55
CA ARG A 96 45.35 -100.55 -11.70
C ARG A 96 46.19 -99.35 -11.28
N ALA A 97 47.16 -99.00 -12.11
CA ALA A 97 47.98 -97.81 -11.90
C ALA A 97 47.13 -96.54 -12.01
N PHE A 98 47.33 -95.60 -11.08
CA PHE A 98 46.62 -94.32 -11.08
C PHE A 98 46.77 -93.56 -12.42
N GLU A 99 47.99 -93.54 -12.98
CA GLU A 99 48.31 -92.89 -14.26
C GLU A 99 47.51 -93.48 -15.45
N ASP A 100 47.33 -94.80 -15.49
CA ASP A 100 46.66 -95.49 -16.60
C ASP A 100 45.16 -95.19 -16.64
N VAL A 101 44.55 -94.89 -15.48
CA VAL A 101 43.09 -94.76 -15.33
C VAL A 101 42.65 -93.30 -15.44
N PHE A 102 43.38 -92.38 -14.82
CA PHE A 102 43.02 -90.96 -14.82
C PHE A 102 43.52 -90.20 -16.05
N GLY A 103 44.37 -90.82 -16.88
CA GLY A 103 44.86 -90.28 -18.14
C GLY A 103 45.85 -89.10 -17.98
N PRO A 104 46.42 -88.60 -19.10
CA PRO A 104 47.55 -87.67 -19.05
C PRO A 104 47.23 -86.31 -18.39
N GLN A 105 46.06 -85.73 -18.64
CA GLN A 105 45.71 -84.39 -18.14
C GLN A 105 45.58 -84.32 -16.62
N MET A 106 44.91 -85.32 -16.01
CA MET A 106 44.76 -85.41 -14.57
C MET A 106 46.07 -85.85 -13.90
N TRP A 107 46.78 -86.77 -14.55
CA TRP A 107 48.09 -87.21 -14.09
C TRP A 107 49.10 -86.08 -14.04
N ASP A 108 49.19 -85.24 -15.07
CA ASP A 108 50.15 -84.13 -15.10
C ASP A 108 49.91 -83.12 -13.96
N SER A 109 48.65 -82.93 -13.58
CA SER A 109 48.28 -82.09 -12.42
C SER A 109 48.64 -82.75 -11.08
N MET A 110 48.43 -84.07 -10.94
CA MET A 110 48.69 -84.81 -9.70
C MET A 110 50.14 -85.30 -9.54
N ARG A 111 50.91 -85.37 -10.63
CA ARG A 111 52.30 -85.88 -10.63
C ARG A 111 53.18 -85.08 -9.68
N HIS A 112 53.00 -83.77 -9.65
CA HIS A 112 53.74 -82.89 -8.75
C HIS A 112 53.43 -83.15 -7.28
N VAL A 113 52.18 -83.50 -6.96
CA VAL A 113 51.75 -83.83 -5.58
C VAL A 113 52.44 -85.10 -5.11
N PHE A 114 52.37 -86.18 -5.90
CA PHE A 114 53.04 -87.43 -5.56
C PHE A 114 54.57 -87.27 -5.47
N ASN A 115 55.21 -86.62 -6.45
CA ASN A 115 56.66 -86.43 -6.45
C ASN A 115 57.13 -85.54 -5.28
N HIS A 116 56.34 -84.54 -4.91
CA HIS A 116 56.66 -83.70 -3.76
C HIS A 116 56.53 -84.48 -2.45
N ALA A 117 55.45 -85.23 -2.26
CA ALA A 117 55.26 -86.10 -1.10
C ALA A 117 56.37 -87.17 -0.98
N GLU A 118 56.81 -87.73 -2.12
CA GLU A 118 57.88 -88.73 -2.20
C GLU A 118 59.26 -88.14 -1.84
N SER A 119 59.58 -86.96 -2.36
CA SER A 119 60.89 -86.32 -2.14
C SER A 119 61.02 -85.62 -0.79
N SER A 120 59.92 -85.07 -0.24
CA SER A 120 59.93 -84.38 1.05
C SER A 120 59.66 -85.30 2.23
N GLY A 121 58.95 -86.42 2.00
CA GLY A 121 58.44 -87.28 3.06
C GLY A 121 57.38 -86.63 3.95
N GLN A 122 56.83 -85.49 3.54
CA GLN A 122 55.77 -84.76 4.25
C GLN A 122 54.42 -84.92 3.53
N THR A 123 53.33 -84.80 4.30
CA THR A 123 51.96 -84.76 3.76
C THR A 123 51.79 -83.54 2.85
N VAL A 124 51.10 -83.73 1.72
CA VAL A 124 50.75 -82.65 0.80
C VAL A 124 49.23 -82.47 0.79
N ASP A 125 48.78 -81.29 1.19
CA ASP A 125 47.37 -80.90 1.14
C ASP A 125 47.01 -80.38 -0.26
N VAL A 126 45.89 -80.86 -0.78
CA VAL A 126 45.30 -80.41 -2.04
C VAL A 126 43.95 -79.77 -1.73
N ASP A 127 43.89 -78.45 -1.85
CA ASP A 127 42.71 -77.67 -1.53
C ASP A 127 41.85 -77.36 -2.77
N ASN A 128 40.57 -77.74 -2.71
CA ASN A 128 39.53 -77.40 -3.70
C ASN A 128 39.96 -77.63 -5.16
N ILE A 129 40.50 -78.81 -5.46
CA ILE A 129 40.77 -79.18 -6.85
C ILE A 129 39.45 -79.34 -7.60
N LEU A 130 39.33 -78.65 -8.75
CA LEU A 130 38.16 -78.73 -9.62
C LEU A 130 38.28 -79.93 -10.55
N LEU A 131 37.32 -80.85 -10.42
CA LEU A 131 37.19 -82.04 -11.27
C LEU A 131 35.79 -82.10 -11.89
N PHE A 132 35.65 -82.90 -12.94
CA PHE A 132 34.41 -83.04 -13.69
C PHE A 132 33.90 -84.50 -13.72
N PRO A 133 33.51 -85.10 -12.58
CA PRO A 133 32.89 -86.42 -12.56
C PRO A 133 31.60 -86.43 -13.40
N VAL A 134 31.38 -87.49 -14.18
CA VAL A 134 30.23 -87.54 -15.10
C VAL A 134 29.02 -88.17 -14.43
N ARG A 135 28.32 -87.39 -13.59
CA ARG A 135 27.11 -87.85 -12.89
C ARG A 135 25.87 -87.61 -13.74
N ARG A 136 24.97 -88.60 -13.83
CA ARG A 136 23.69 -88.51 -14.59
C ARG A 136 23.86 -88.07 -16.04
N GLY A 137 24.97 -88.45 -16.68
CA GLY A 137 25.26 -88.14 -18.08
C GLY A 137 25.81 -86.74 -18.35
N ILE A 138 26.05 -85.93 -17.31
CA ILE A 138 26.66 -84.60 -17.44
C ILE A 138 28.00 -84.56 -16.71
N PRO A 139 29.04 -83.92 -17.26
CA PRO A 139 30.25 -83.63 -16.49
C PRO A 139 29.92 -82.54 -15.46
N GLU A 140 29.95 -82.89 -14.18
CA GLU A 140 29.51 -82.04 -13.08
C GLU A 140 30.67 -81.20 -12.52
N GLU A 141 30.50 -79.90 -12.28
CA GLU A 141 31.48 -79.10 -11.53
C GLU A 141 31.54 -79.59 -10.07
N SER A 142 32.63 -80.26 -9.70
CA SER A 142 32.85 -80.75 -8.34
C SER A 142 34.23 -80.34 -7.80
N TYR A 143 34.25 -79.82 -6.58
CA TYR A 143 35.46 -79.44 -5.86
C TYR A 143 35.79 -80.47 -4.78
N PHE A 144 37.05 -80.87 -4.72
CA PHE A 144 37.52 -81.84 -3.75
C PHE A 144 38.68 -81.29 -2.93
N VAL A 145 38.67 -81.60 -1.64
CA VAL A 145 39.81 -81.41 -0.74
C VAL A 145 40.37 -82.78 -0.41
N GLY A 146 41.67 -82.91 -0.40
CA GLY A 146 42.31 -84.15 0.01
C GLY A 146 43.73 -83.97 0.50
N GLN A 147 44.23 -84.97 1.20
CA GLN A 147 45.61 -85.00 1.69
C GLN A 147 46.31 -86.21 1.10
N PHE A 148 47.58 -86.07 0.69
CA PHE A 148 48.42 -87.18 0.24
C PHE A 148 49.52 -87.43 1.27
N ILE A 149 49.38 -88.50 2.04
CA ILE A 149 50.27 -88.87 3.14
C ILE A 149 51.24 -89.96 2.64
N PRO A 150 52.56 -89.72 2.60
CA PRO A 150 53.53 -90.75 2.23
C PRO A 150 53.59 -91.85 3.30
N LEU A 151 53.58 -93.11 2.86
CA LEU A 151 53.60 -94.29 3.70
C LEU A 151 54.90 -95.06 3.49
N ARG A 152 55.52 -95.50 4.59
CA ARG A 152 56.73 -96.30 4.53
C ARG A 152 56.38 -97.79 4.44
N GLY A 153 57.04 -98.49 3.52
CA GLY A 153 56.88 -99.94 3.36
C GLY A 153 57.86 -100.75 4.21
N ASP A 154 57.98 -102.03 3.90
CA ASP A 154 58.79 -102.96 4.69
C ASP A 154 60.31 -102.68 4.56
N SER A 155 60.74 -101.99 3.50
CA SER A 155 62.13 -101.54 3.33
C SER A 155 62.50 -100.32 4.19
N GLY A 156 61.51 -99.63 4.76
CA GLY A 156 61.67 -98.35 5.46
C GLY A 156 61.64 -97.12 4.53
N GLU A 157 61.69 -97.30 3.20
CA GLU A 157 61.49 -96.23 2.22
C GLU A 157 59.99 -95.94 2.00
N ILE A 158 59.68 -94.81 1.35
CA ILE A 158 58.31 -94.47 0.95
C ILE A 158 57.92 -95.39 -0.21
N GLU A 159 56.94 -96.26 0.01
CA GLU A 159 56.48 -97.27 -0.97
C GLU A 159 55.03 -97.07 -1.38
N GLY A 160 54.30 -96.17 -0.72
CA GLY A 160 52.94 -95.83 -1.11
C GLY A 160 52.45 -94.52 -0.53
N PHE A 161 51.21 -94.17 -0.89
CA PHE A 161 50.54 -92.95 -0.48
C PHE A 161 49.13 -93.27 -0.02
N TYR A 162 48.75 -92.74 1.13
CA TYR A 162 47.37 -92.73 1.60
C TYR A 162 46.75 -91.38 1.24
N ASN A 163 45.57 -91.43 0.62
CA ASN A 163 44.83 -90.26 0.22
C ASN A 163 43.43 -90.28 0.81
N THR A 164 43.05 -89.19 1.49
CA THR A 164 41.65 -88.92 1.84
C THR A 164 41.09 -87.89 0.87
N VAL A 165 39.84 -88.06 0.47
CA VAL A 165 39.13 -87.10 -0.36
C VAL A 165 37.79 -86.79 0.28
N ASN A 166 37.43 -85.51 0.27
CA ASN A 166 36.11 -85.03 0.62
C ASN A 166 35.62 -84.01 -0.40
N GLU A 167 34.35 -84.08 -0.78
CA GLU A 167 33.76 -83.14 -1.72
C GLU A 167 33.33 -81.85 -0.99
N THR A 168 33.86 -80.70 -1.41
CA THR A 168 33.58 -79.36 -0.85
C THR A 168 32.77 -78.48 -1.81
N THR A 169 32.26 -79.05 -2.91
CA THR A 169 31.52 -78.36 -3.98
C THR A 169 30.48 -77.37 -3.44
N ASN A 170 29.59 -77.82 -2.55
CA ASN A 170 28.51 -76.96 -2.03
C ASN A 170 29.06 -75.75 -1.25
N THR A 171 30.13 -75.92 -0.48
CA THR A 171 30.78 -74.84 0.26
C THR A 171 31.40 -73.82 -0.70
N VAL A 172 32.14 -74.29 -1.71
CA VAL A 172 32.77 -73.41 -2.72
C VAL A 172 31.70 -72.64 -3.50
N LEU A 173 30.63 -73.31 -3.94
CA LEU A 173 29.52 -72.67 -4.65
C LEU A 173 28.78 -71.65 -3.77
N GLN A 174 28.52 -71.97 -2.50
CA GLN A 174 27.89 -71.04 -1.55
C GLN A 174 28.76 -69.80 -1.32
N ASP A 175 30.06 -69.97 -1.11
CA ASP A 175 30.98 -68.84 -0.95
C ASP A 175 31.06 -67.97 -2.20
N ARG A 176 31.11 -68.59 -3.39
CA ARG A 176 31.14 -67.88 -4.68
C ARG A 176 29.88 -67.05 -4.89
N ARG A 177 28.71 -67.62 -4.60
CA ARG A 177 27.40 -66.95 -4.68
C ARG A 177 27.25 -65.86 -3.62
N ARG A 178 27.71 -66.09 -2.38
CA ARG A 178 27.69 -65.09 -1.30
C ARG A 178 28.49 -63.84 -1.68
N ARG A 179 29.70 -64.00 -2.21
CA ARG A 179 30.56 -62.87 -2.64
C ARG A 179 29.88 -61.98 -3.68
N VAL A 180 29.17 -62.58 -4.65
CA VAL A 180 28.42 -61.81 -5.65
C VAL A 180 27.34 -60.94 -4.98
N LEU A 181 26.58 -61.50 -4.04
CA LEU A 181 25.56 -60.74 -3.30
C LEU A 181 26.17 -59.63 -2.44
N GLU A 182 27.29 -59.90 -1.78
CA GLU A 182 28.06 -58.91 -1.01
C GLU A 182 28.54 -57.76 -1.92
N ASN A 183 29.09 -58.08 -3.09
CA ASN A 183 29.55 -57.10 -4.07
C ASN A 183 28.41 -56.21 -4.57
N ILE A 184 27.25 -56.79 -4.91
CA ILE A 184 26.06 -56.01 -5.34
C ILE A 184 25.58 -55.09 -4.19
N THR A 185 25.60 -55.58 -2.95
CA THR A 185 25.22 -54.78 -1.78
C THR A 185 26.17 -53.59 -1.58
N ALA A 186 27.47 -53.81 -1.76
CA ALA A 186 28.53 -52.83 -1.57
C ALA A 186 28.66 -51.78 -2.68
N LEU A 187 27.90 -51.88 -3.78
CA LEU A 187 27.97 -50.91 -4.88
C LEU A 187 27.71 -49.47 -4.40
N PRO A 188 28.27 -48.45 -5.05
CA PRO A 188 27.95 -47.06 -4.73
C PRO A 188 26.50 -46.72 -5.12
N SER A 189 25.80 -45.97 -4.27
CA SER A 189 24.44 -45.48 -4.51
C SER A 189 24.46 -44.05 -5.04
N ARG A 190 24.94 -43.85 -6.28
CA ARG A 190 25.09 -42.51 -6.90
C ARG A 190 23.97 -42.18 -7.88
N SER A 191 23.79 -43.05 -8.87
CA SER A 191 22.70 -42.94 -9.85
C SER A 191 22.19 -44.33 -10.19
N VAL A 192 20.90 -44.43 -10.49
CA VAL A 192 20.30 -45.73 -10.86
C VAL A 192 21.03 -46.35 -12.06
N GLU A 193 21.35 -45.55 -13.07
CA GLU A 193 22.01 -46.03 -14.29
C GLU A 193 23.41 -46.60 -14.01
N GLU A 194 24.23 -45.89 -13.22
CA GLU A 194 25.56 -46.36 -12.81
C GLU A 194 25.46 -47.62 -11.94
N THR A 195 24.51 -47.67 -11.01
CA THR A 195 24.31 -48.83 -10.13
C THR A 195 23.92 -50.08 -10.93
N LEU A 196 23.07 -49.97 -11.95
CA LEU A 196 22.69 -51.12 -12.79
C LEU A 196 23.85 -51.59 -13.67
N ALA A 197 24.67 -50.67 -14.19
CA ALA A 197 25.88 -51.02 -14.92
C ALA A 197 26.89 -51.76 -14.03
N LEU A 198 27.12 -51.24 -12.81
CA LEU A 198 28.02 -51.88 -11.85
C LEU A 198 27.49 -53.22 -11.31
N ALA A 199 26.17 -53.40 -11.23
CA ALA A 199 25.58 -54.68 -10.87
C ALA A 199 25.91 -55.77 -11.91
N ILE A 200 25.89 -55.42 -13.20
CA ILE A 200 26.34 -56.32 -14.27
C ILE A 200 27.84 -56.62 -14.15
N GLU A 201 28.68 -55.64 -13.84
CA GLU A 201 30.11 -55.88 -13.62
C GLU A 201 30.37 -56.81 -12.42
N ALA A 202 29.64 -56.63 -11.31
CA ALA A 202 29.76 -57.50 -10.13
C ALA A 202 29.40 -58.96 -10.44
N LEU A 203 28.44 -59.19 -11.34
CA LEU A 203 28.06 -60.53 -11.81
C LEU A 203 29.14 -61.18 -12.68
N LYS A 204 29.93 -60.39 -13.43
CA LYS A 204 31.02 -60.91 -14.28
C LYS A 204 32.17 -61.52 -13.49
N GLU A 205 32.32 -61.19 -12.21
CA GLU A 205 33.34 -61.79 -11.33
C GLU A 205 33.10 -63.29 -11.08
N ASN A 206 31.89 -63.79 -11.37
CA ASN A 206 31.53 -65.20 -11.21
C ASN A 206 31.01 -65.81 -12.52
N PRO A 207 31.88 -65.98 -13.53
CA PRO A 207 31.47 -66.39 -14.87
C PRO A 207 31.01 -67.87 -14.97
N ASN A 208 31.32 -68.71 -13.97
CA ASN A 208 30.90 -70.10 -13.94
C ASN A 208 29.44 -70.27 -13.48
N ASP A 209 28.97 -69.46 -12.52
CA ASP A 209 27.55 -69.44 -12.12
C ASP A 209 26.70 -68.49 -12.97
N VAL A 210 27.33 -67.47 -13.58
CA VAL A 210 26.67 -66.47 -14.45
C VAL A 210 27.31 -66.48 -15.85
N PRO A 211 27.21 -67.60 -16.60
CA PRO A 211 27.73 -67.72 -17.96
C PRO A 211 27.08 -66.74 -18.95
N MET A 212 25.86 -66.29 -18.65
CA MET A 212 25.12 -65.29 -19.42
C MET A 212 24.15 -64.54 -18.51
N ALA A 213 24.01 -63.23 -18.71
CA ALA A 213 22.99 -62.44 -18.02
C ALA A 213 22.50 -61.27 -18.86
N LEU A 214 21.26 -60.83 -18.63
CA LEU A 214 20.69 -59.60 -19.15
C LEU A 214 19.98 -58.85 -18.03
N LEU A 215 20.14 -57.53 -18.01
CA LEU A 215 19.40 -56.66 -17.10
C LEU A 215 18.66 -55.59 -17.90
N TYR A 216 17.34 -55.62 -17.82
CA TYR A 216 16.45 -54.65 -18.43
C TYR A 216 15.82 -53.74 -17.38
N SER A 217 15.65 -52.47 -17.72
CA SER A 217 14.87 -51.50 -16.94
C SER A 217 13.67 -50.98 -17.73
N CYS A 218 12.55 -50.75 -17.08
CA CYS A 218 11.43 -50.01 -17.68
C CYS A 218 11.82 -48.53 -17.88
N VAL A 219 11.54 -47.97 -19.06
CA VAL A 219 11.77 -46.55 -19.37
C VAL A 219 10.78 -45.66 -18.61
N ASP A 220 9.51 -46.09 -18.52
CA ASP A 220 8.49 -45.47 -17.69
C ASP A 220 7.77 -46.55 -16.85
N PRO A 221 8.17 -46.76 -15.59
CA PRO A 221 7.57 -47.77 -14.73
C PRO A 221 6.12 -47.44 -14.30
N ASN A 222 5.62 -46.22 -14.56
CA ASN A 222 4.24 -45.82 -14.25
C ASN A 222 3.29 -45.97 -15.45
N SER A 223 3.79 -46.26 -16.65
CA SER A 223 2.99 -46.48 -17.84
C SER A 223 2.37 -47.88 -17.83
N GLU A 224 1.05 -47.99 -17.76
CA GLU A 224 0.35 -49.28 -17.79
C GLU A 224 0.20 -49.87 -19.21
N THR A 225 0.29 -49.04 -20.25
CA THR A 225 -0.15 -49.38 -21.62
C THR A 225 0.93 -49.33 -22.70
N ASN A 226 2.15 -48.90 -22.35
CA ASN A 226 3.34 -48.96 -23.22
C ASN A 226 4.59 -49.11 -22.35
N LEU A 227 4.92 -50.34 -21.96
CA LEU A 227 6.13 -50.66 -21.19
C LEU A 227 7.30 -50.95 -22.14
N ASP A 228 8.01 -49.88 -22.49
CA ASP A 228 9.28 -49.98 -23.19
C ASP A 228 10.39 -50.37 -22.18
N LEU A 229 11.10 -51.45 -22.49
CA LEU A 229 12.23 -51.96 -21.72
C LEU A 229 13.52 -51.55 -22.40
N GLN A 230 14.48 -51.05 -21.63
CA GLN A 230 15.82 -50.71 -22.10
C GLN A 230 16.84 -51.68 -21.50
N LEU A 231 17.71 -52.24 -22.36
CA LEU A 231 18.82 -53.08 -21.92
C LEU A 231 19.87 -52.20 -21.22
N ARG A 232 20.18 -52.50 -19.96
CA ARG A 232 21.18 -51.76 -19.15
C ARG A 232 22.56 -52.42 -19.15
N GLY A 233 22.61 -53.73 -19.32
CA GLY A 233 23.86 -54.45 -19.52
C GLY A 233 23.64 -55.93 -19.78
N SER A 234 24.71 -56.59 -20.23
CA SER A 234 24.70 -58.00 -20.59
C SER A 234 26.04 -58.67 -20.28
N ILE A 235 25.99 -59.99 -20.09
CA ILE A 235 27.16 -60.87 -19.92
C ILE A 235 27.07 -61.96 -20.98
N GLY A 236 28.17 -62.21 -21.68
CA GLY A 236 28.27 -63.26 -22.70
C GLY A 236 27.49 -62.99 -23.99
N ILE A 237 26.92 -61.79 -24.17
CA ILE A 237 26.11 -61.44 -25.35
C ILE A 237 26.88 -60.50 -26.28
N PRO A 238 27.08 -60.86 -27.56
CA PRO A 238 27.64 -59.95 -28.55
C PRO A 238 26.73 -58.73 -28.80
N ASN A 239 27.33 -57.63 -29.27
CA ASN A 239 26.58 -56.43 -29.63
C ASN A 239 25.49 -56.74 -30.68
N ASP A 240 24.28 -56.19 -30.46
CA ASP A 240 23.12 -56.29 -31.35
C ASP A 240 22.61 -57.73 -31.60
N HIS A 241 22.87 -58.65 -30.66
CA HIS A 241 22.37 -60.02 -30.71
C HIS A 241 20.84 -60.11 -30.55
N ARG A 242 20.19 -61.03 -31.28
CA ARG A 242 18.72 -61.22 -31.30
C ARG A 242 18.07 -61.50 -29.95
N CYS A 243 18.80 -62.08 -29.00
CA CYS A 243 18.30 -62.37 -27.65
C CYS A 243 18.36 -61.17 -26.70
N ALA A 244 19.05 -60.09 -27.09
CA ALA A 244 19.28 -58.91 -26.25
C ALA A 244 19.06 -57.60 -27.03
N PRO A 245 17.84 -57.35 -27.56
CA PRO A 245 17.54 -56.08 -28.20
C PRO A 245 17.76 -54.91 -27.23
N LYS A 246 18.37 -53.82 -27.70
CA LYS A 246 18.63 -52.61 -26.88
C LYS A 246 17.35 -52.00 -26.29
N ILE A 247 16.26 -52.08 -27.06
CA ILE A 247 14.91 -51.68 -26.65
C ILE A 247 13.98 -52.84 -26.94
N ALA A 248 13.25 -53.28 -25.92
CA ALA A 248 12.28 -54.37 -25.97
C ALA A 248 10.89 -53.81 -25.64
N LYS A 249 9.94 -53.95 -26.56
CA LYS A 249 8.56 -53.49 -26.34
C LYS A 249 7.70 -54.64 -25.86
N LEU A 250 7.26 -54.58 -24.61
CA LEU A 250 6.57 -55.69 -23.96
C LEU A 250 5.24 -56.06 -24.65
N ASP A 251 4.52 -55.05 -25.15
CA ASP A 251 3.22 -55.18 -25.80
C ASP A 251 3.31 -55.52 -27.30
N SER A 252 4.53 -55.62 -27.86
CA SER A 252 4.73 -55.96 -29.27
C SER A 252 4.85 -57.47 -29.49
N ASP A 253 4.38 -57.98 -30.63
CA ASP A 253 4.62 -59.37 -31.07
C ASP A 253 6.03 -59.61 -31.63
N GLN A 254 6.99 -58.79 -31.22
CA GLN A 254 8.40 -59.02 -31.51
C GLN A 254 8.79 -60.36 -30.85
N GLY A 255 9.33 -61.29 -31.66
CA GLY A 255 9.86 -62.56 -31.17
C GLY A 255 11.05 -62.39 -30.21
N GLY A 256 11.62 -63.50 -29.75
CA GLY A 256 12.73 -63.50 -28.78
C GLY A 256 12.25 -63.73 -27.35
N LEU A 257 12.78 -62.97 -26.37
CA LEU A 257 12.45 -63.14 -24.94
C LEU A 257 11.15 -62.46 -24.51
N ILE A 258 10.51 -61.66 -25.38
CA ILE A 258 9.31 -60.88 -25.04
C ILE A 258 8.15 -61.77 -24.54
N PRO A 259 7.81 -62.92 -25.15
CA PRO A 259 6.75 -63.79 -24.62
C PRO A 259 7.05 -64.28 -23.21
N CYS A 260 8.32 -64.56 -22.90
CA CYS A 260 8.76 -64.98 -21.57
C CYS A 260 8.71 -63.82 -20.57
N PHE A 261 9.00 -62.59 -20.98
CA PHE A 261 8.83 -61.40 -20.14
C PHE A 261 7.35 -61.18 -19.77
N ARG A 262 6.42 -61.37 -20.71
CA ARG A 262 4.98 -61.30 -20.43
C ARG A 262 4.56 -62.38 -19.43
N GLN A 263 4.98 -63.63 -19.66
CA GLN A 263 4.68 -64.74 -18.76
C GLN A 263 5.23 -64.52 -17.35
N ALA A 264 6.47 -64.01 -17.24
CA ALA A 264 7.10 -63.68 -15.96
C ALA A 264 6.34 -62.55 -15.24
N ARG A 265 5.90 -61.50 -15.95
CA ARG A 265 5.07 -60.42 -15.41
C ARG A 265 3.72 -60.92 -14.91
N GLU A 266 3.00 -61.71 -15.71
CA GLU A 266 1.66 -62.21 -15.39
C GLU A 266 1.67 -63.18 -14.20
N SER A 267 2.67 -64.05 -14.14
CA SER A 267 2.79 -65.05 -13.07
C SER A 267 3.42 -64.49 -11.79
N GLY A 268 4.20 -63.40 -11.89
CA GLY A 268 5.02 -62.87 -10.80
C GLY A 268 6.10 -63.84 -10.31
N LYS A 269 6.39 -64.90 -11.07
CA LYS A 269 7.31 -65.99 -10.71
C LYS A 269 8.43 -66.12 -11.75
N PRO A 270 9.57 -66.75 -11.39
CA PRO A 270 10.61 -67.06 -12.36
C PRO A 270 10.06 -67.94 -13.50
N VAL A 271 10.39 -67.59 -14.74
CA VAL A 271 10.16 -68.42 -15.92
C VAL A 271 11.47 -69.11 -16.27
N VAL A 272 11.47 -70.44 -16.24
CA VAL A 272 12.64 -71.26 -16.55
C VAL A 272 12.50 -71.83 -17.95
N LEU A 273 13.47 -71.55 -18.81
CA LEU A 273 13.65 -72.18 -20.11
C LEU A 273 14.66 -73.30 -19.95
N SER A 274 14.20 -74.55 -19.92
CA SER A 274 15.00 -75.74 -19.69
C SER A 274 15.17 -76.60 -20.95
N GLU A 275 16.32 -77.25 -21.05
CA GLU A 275 16.57 -78.34 -22.00
C GLU A 275 15.73 -79.58 -21.66
N THR A 276 15.43 -79.81 -20.38
CA THR A 276 14.76 -81.04 -19.89
C THR A 276 13.29 -81.11 -20.28
N ASP A 277 12.58 -79.98 -20.31
CA ASP A 277 11.16 -79.88 -20.66
C ASP A 277 10.92 -79.40 -22.11
N GLY A 278 11.99 -79.25 -22.89
CA GLY A 278 11.94 -78.82 -24.29
C GLY A 278 11.62 -77.33 -24.48
N SER A 279 11.49 -76.53 -23.42
CA SER A 279 11.14 -75.10 -23.53
C SER A 279 12.27 -74.26 -24.12
N LEU A 280 13.54 -74.63 -23.86
CA LEU A 280 14.69 -73.95 -24.46
C LEU A 280 14.74 -74.17 -25.98
N GLN A 281 14.46 -75.37 -26.47
CA GLN A 281 14.46 -75.70 -27.90
C GLN A 281 13.33 -75.01 -28.66
N ARG A 282 12.18 -74.78 -27.99
CA ARG A 282 11.05 -74.01 -28.56
C ARG A 282 11.37 -72.54 -28.83
N THR A 283 12.53 -72.04 -28.39
CA THR A 283 12.99 -70.67 -28.69
C THR A 283 13.60 -70.50 -30.09
N ASN A 284 13.59 -71.53 -30.95
CA ASN A 284 14.06 -71.50 -32.34
C ASN A 284 15.48 -70.91 -32.49
N GLY A 285 16.41 -71.41 -31.68
CA GLY A 285 17.82 -71.01 -31.74
C GLY A 285 18.10 -69.62 -31.19
N LEU A 286 17.21 -68.99 -30.43
CA LEU A 286 17.39 -67.62 -29.91
C LEU A 286 18.79 -67.32 -29.32
N PHE A 287 19.42 -68.32 -28.70
CA PHE A 287 20.73 -68.25 -28.08
C PHE A 287 21.91 -68.72 -28.96
N GLU A 288 21.72 -69.08 -30.23
CA GLU A 288 22.85 -69.37 -31.12
C GLU A 288 23.62 -68.08 -31.40
N GLY A 289 24.94 -68.11 -31.25
CA GLY A 289 25.82 -66.94 -31.37
C GLY A 289 26.18 -66.28 -30.04
N VAL A 290 25.61 -66.75 -28.92
CA VAL A 290 26.00 -66.33 -27.57
C VAL A 290 27.43 -66.75 -27.26
N SER A 291 28.22 -65.84 -26.69
CA SER A 291 29.59 -66.06 -26.23
C SER A 291 29.59 -66.44 -24.75
N TRP A 292 29.29 -67.71 -24.46
CA TRP A 292 29.14 -68.21 -23.08
C TRP A 292 30.40 -67.97 -22.24
N CYS A 293 30.25 -67.30 -21.10
CA CYS A 293 31.34 -67.10 -20.14
C CYS A 293 31.56 -68.36 -19.29
N GLY A 294 32.66 -68.37 -18.53
CA GLY A 294 32.99 -69.48 -17.61
C GLY A 294 33.52 -70.69 -18.35
N PHE A 295 32.76 -71.79 -18.34
CA PHE A 295 33.15 -73.04 -19.02
C PHE A 295 33.10 -72.96 -20.56
N GLY A 296 32.55 -71.89 -21.14
CA GLY A 296 32.50 -71.70 -22.60
C GLY A 296 31.43 -72.56 -23.31
N GLU A 297 30.52 -73.17 -22.56
CA GLU A 297 29.51 -74.09 -23.06
C GLU A 297 28.10 -73.47 -22.99
N PRO A 298 27.19 -73.86 -23.91
CA PRO A 298 25.80 -73.44 -23.84
C PRO A 298 25.10 -73.83 -22.54
N CYS A 299 24.40 -72.89 -21.93
CA CYS A 299 23.53 -73.18 -20.79
C CYS A 299 22.42 -74.15 -21.19
N ARG A 300 22.08 -75.05 -20.28
CA ARG A 300 20.93 -75.97 -20.41
C ARG A 300 19.65 -75.36 -19.88
N ASP A 301 19.77 -74.39 -18.98
CA ASP A 301 18.65 -73.72 -18.34
C ASP A 301 18.90 -72.20 -18.34
N VAL A 302 17.88 -71.42 -18.67
CA VAL A 302 17.90 -69.95 -18.61
C VAL A 302 16.71 -69.49 -17.78
N VAL A 303 16.98 -68.71 -16.75
CA VAL A 303 15.95 -68.22 -15.81
C VAL A 303 15.67 -66.76 -16.06
N ILE A 304 14.39 -66.41 -16.13
CA ILE A 304 13.88 -65.06 -16.40
C ILE A 304 13.05 -64.63 -15.20
N LEU A 305 13.44 -63.53 -14.56
CA LEU A 305 12.78 -62.99 -13.37
C LEU A 305 12.25 -61.58 -13.62
N PRO A 306 11.00 -61.28 -13.22
CA PRO A 306 10.52 -59.91 -13.17
C PRO A 306 11.18 -59.19 -11.99
N LEU A 307 11.62 -57.95 -12.21
CA LEU A 307 12.07 -57.07 -11.15
C LEU A 307 10.91 -56.13 -10.78
N THR A 308 10.53 -56.08 -9.51
CA THR A 308 9.35 -55.34 -9.03
C THR A 308 9.65 -54.42 -7.85
N SER A 309 8.89 -53.33 -7.76
CA SER A 309 8.91 -52.41 -6.63
C SER A 309 7.47 -52.06 -6.24
N SER A 310 7.10 -52.34 -4.98
CA SER A 310 5.73 -52.09 -4.46
C SER A 310 4.60 -52.68 -5.34
N GLY A 311 4.87 -53.79 -6.04
CA GLY A 311 3.93 -54.44 -6.95
C GLY A 311 3.98 -53.97 -8.42
N SER A 312 4.72 -52.89 -8.72
CA SER A 312 4.93 -52.41 -10.09
C SER A 312 6.21 -52.99 -10.70
N LEU A 313 6.17 -53.34 -11.99
CA LEU A 313 7.32 -53.83 -12.74
C LEU A 313 8.33 -52.69 -12.95
N ILE A 314 9.58 -52.90 -12.54
CA ILE A 314 10.69 -51.97 -12.77
C ILE A 314 11.69 -52.49 -13.81
N GLY A 315 11.69 -53.78 -14.11
CA GLY A 315 12.61 -54.37 -15.07
C GLY A 315 12.54 -55.90 -15.17
N PHE A 316 13.52 -56.50 -15.83
CA PHE A 316 13.70 -57.95 -15.89
C PHE A 316 15.17 -58.32 -15.73
N TYR A 317 15.41 -59.43 -15.05
CA TYR A 317 16.72 -60.06 -14.94
C TYR A 317 16.69 -61.44 -15.60
N VAL A 318 17.62 -61.71 -16.51
CA VAL A 318 17.77 -62.99 -17.18
C VAL A 318 19.14 -63.53 -16.83
N GLN A 319 19.23 -64.81 -16.47
CA GLN A 319 20.49 -65.47 -16.18
C GLN A 319 20.50 -66.88 -16.78
N GLY A 320 21.59 -67.21 -17.50
CA GLY A 320 21.90 -68.58 -17.85
C GLY A 320 22.46 -69.34 -16.65
N HIS A 321 22.00 -70.57 -16.43
CA HIS A 321 22.49 -71.44 -15.36
C HIS A 321 23.81 -72.11 -15.74
N ASN A 322 24.60 -72.45 -14.74
CA ASN A 322 25.87 -73.16 -14.90
C ASN A 322 25.70 -74.46 -15.71
N PRO A 323 26.33 -74.62 -16.89
CA PRO A 323 26.11 -75.77 -17.78
C PRO A 323 26.62 -77.10 -17.24
N ARG A 324 27.47 -77.06 -16.21
CA ARG A 324 28.08 -78.20 -15.52
C ARG A 324 27.34 -78.53 -14.22
N ARG A 325 26.14 -77.99 -13.99
CA ARG A 325 25.30 -78.28 -12.83
C ARG A 325 23.87 -78.54 -13.29
N LEU A 326 23.19 -79.46 -12.62
CA LEU A 326 21.75 -79.60 -12.80
C LEU A 326 21.04 -78.38 -12.22
N PHE A 327 19.94 -77.98 -12.86
CA PHE A 327 19.04 -76.99 -12.30
C PHE A 327 18.18 -77.64 -11.21
N ASP A 328 18.23 -77.09 -10.00
CA ASP A 328 17.53 -77.55 -8.80
C ASP A 328 16.98 -76.34 -8.01
N ASP A 329 16.19 -76.61 -6.97
CA ASP A 329 15.58 -75.58 -6.11
C ASP A 329 16.63 -74.64 -5.49
N ILE A 330 17.83 -75.15 -5.21
CA ILE A 330 18.95 -74.38 -4.64
C ILE A 330 19.47 -73.37 -5.69
N SER A 331 19.57 -73.79 -6.94
CA SER A 331 19.99 -72.95 -8.06
C SER A 331 18.94 -71.87 -8.36
N GLU A 332 17.65 -72.23 -8.40
CA GLU A 332 16.57 -71.26 -8.56
C GLU A 332 16.57 -70.21 -7.43
N LEU A 333 16.73 -70.65 -6.18
CA LEU A 333 16.80 -69.75 -5.02
C LEU A 333 18.01 -68.80 -5.08
N ALA A 334 19.17 -69.28 -5.53
CA ALA A 334 20.37 -68.46 -5.69
C ALA A 334 20.19 -67.36 -6.74
N ILE A 335 19.63 -67.70 -7.90
CA ILE A 335 19.35 -66.73 -8.97
C ILE A 335 18.29 -65.72 -8.51
N THR A 336 17.23 -66.19 -7.85
CA THR A 336 16.19 -65.32 -7.29
C THR A 336 16.75 -64.38 -6.22
N SER A 337 17.67 -64.85 -5.37
CA SER A 337 18.32 -64.02 -4.35
C SER A 337 19.19 -62.93 -4.98
N THR A 338 19.85 -63.25 -6.09
CA THR A 338 20.62 -62.28 -6.89
C THR A 338 19.71 -61.19 -7.47
N ALA A 339 18.58 -61.58 -8.09
CA ALA A 339 17.60 -60.63 -8.60
C ALA A 339 17.08 -59.69 -7.50
N ARG A 340 16.68 -60.25 -6.34
CA ARG A 340 16.22 -59.46 -5.18
C ARG A 340 17.27 -58.49 -4.65
N GLN A 341 18.54 -58.89 -4.65
CA GLN A 341 19.63 -58.01 -4.21
C GLN A 341 19.84 -56.85 -5.18
N ILE A 342 19.67 -57.08 -6.50
CA ILE A 342 19.67 -56.03 -7.52
C ILE A 342 18.50 -55.08 -7.30
N GLU A 343 17.28 -55.58 -7.07
CA GLU A 343 16.09 -54.75 -6.75
C GLU A 343 16.32 -53.87 -5.52
N ALA A 344 16.78 -54.47 -4.42
CA ALA A 344 17.03 -53.76 -3.17
C ALA A 344 18.06 -52.64 -3.36
N LYS A 345 19.13 -52.92 -4.12
CA LYS A 345 20.18 -51.94 -4.39
C LYS A 345 19.73 -50.82 -5.32
N TRP A 346 18.94 -51.15 -6.34
CA TRP A 346 18.30 -50.18 -7.21
C TRP A 346 17.43 -49.22 -6.39
N MET A 347 16.52 -49.75 -5.57
CA MET A 347 15.59 -48.93 -4.79
C MET A 347 16.31 -48.01 -3.79
N SER A 348 17.31 -48.53 -3.09
CA SER A 348 18.16 -47.72 -2.20
C SER A 348 18.80 -46.54 -2.93
N THR A 349 19.29 -46.76 -4.16
CA THR A 349 19.91 -45.70 -4.97
C THR A 349 18.91 -44.67 -5.46
N LEU A 350 17.72 -45.11 -5.91
CA LEU A 350 16.65 -44.22 -6.34
C LEU A 350 16.23 -43.27 -5.19
N THR A 351 16.09 -43.79 -3.97
CA THR A 351 15.74 -42.96 -2.80
C THR A 351 16.83 -41.94 -2.46
N ALA A 352 18.11 -42.34 -2.51
CA ALA A 352 19.24 -41.44 -2.26
C ALA A 352 19.34 -40.32 -3.32
N GLU A 353 19.13 -40.66 -4.59
CA GLU A 353 19.14 -39.68 -5.69
C GLU A 353 17.98 -38.68 -5.57
N GLN A 354 16.79 -39.12 -5.15
CA GLN A 354 15.65 -38.23 -4.90
C GLN A 354 15.86 -37.32 -3.68
N ALA A 355 16.47 -37.84 -2.61
CA ALA A 355 16.77 -37.06 -1.41
C ALA A 355 17.76 -35.93 -1.71
N THR A 356 18.85 -36.23 -2.41
CA THR A 356 19.87 -35.24 -2.82
C THR A 356 19.29 -34.16 -3.74
N LYS A 357 18.45 -34.54 -4.71
CA LYS A 357 17.72 -33.58 -5.56
C LYS A 357 16.80 -32.66 -4.76
N ARG A 358 16.11 -33.20 -3.74
CA ARG A 358 15.20 -32.43 -2.89
C ARG A 358 15.96 -31.44 -1.99
N GLU A 359 17.07 -31.86 -1.41
CA GLU A 359 17.92 -31.02 -0.57
C GLU A 359 18.50 -29.84 -1.37
N ALA A 360 19.09 -30.10 -2.53
CA ALA A 360 19.61 -29.05 -3.41
C ALA A 360 18.51 -28.08 -3.87
N ALA A 361 17.28 -28.56 -4.10
CA ALA A 361 16.14 -27.70 -4.45
C ALA A 361 15.69 -26.80 -3.28
N LEU A 362 15.73 -27.31 -2.04
CA LEU A 362 15.40 -26.53 -0.85
C LEU A 362 16.47 -25.47 -0.58
N GLU A 363 17.75 -25.82 -0.70
CA GLU A 363 18.87 -24.88 -0.53
C GLU A 363 18.80 -23.77 -1.58
N ARG A 364 18.61 -24.10 -2.86
CA ARG A 364 18.41 -23.09 -3.92
C ARG A 364 17.21 -22.18 -3.63
N ARG A 365 16.08 -22.73 -3.19
CA ARG A 365 14.91 -21.92 -2.82
C ARG A 365 15.20 -20.99 -1.65
N ALA A 366 15.94 -21.45 -0.64
CA ALA A 366 16.35 -20.62 0.49
C ALA A 366 17.25 -19.46 0.02
N THR A 367 18.28 -19.75 -0.79
CA THR A 367 19.17 -18.73 -1.36
C THR A 367 18.42 -17.75 -2.27
N GLU A 368 17.52 -18.24 -3.14
CA GLU A 368 16.69 -17.39 -3.98
C GLU A 368 15.72 -16.53 -3.17
N SER A 369 15.16 -17.07 -2.09
CA SER A 369 14.28 -16.33 -1.17
C SER A 369 15.05 -15.22 -0.44
N GLU A 370 16.25 -15.53 0.06
CA GLU A 370 17.13 -14.56 0.72
C GLU A 370 17.56 -13.44 -0.24
N ASN A 371 18.01 -13.80 -1.44
CA ASN A 371 18.37 -12.83 -2.47
C ASN A 371 17.17 -11.96 -2.87
N ARG A 372 15.98 -12.53 -3.03
CA ARG A 372 14.76 -11.79 -3.35
C ARG A 372 14.36 -10.81 -2.24
N PHE A 373 14.48 -11.21 -0.98
CA PHE A 373 14.27 -10.31 0.15
C PHE A 373 15.27 -9.14 0.12
N ARG A 374 16.56 -9.44 -0.05
CA ARG A 374 17.62 -8.43 -0.11
C ARG A 374 17.42 -7.44 -1.26
N GLN A 375 17.08 -7.93 -2.47
CA GLN A 375 16.80 -7.08 -3.63
C GLN A 375 15.55 -6.21 -3.41
N THR A 376 14.48 -6.79 -2.86
CA THR A 376 13.27 -6.03 -2.50
C THR A 376 13.59 -4.91 -1.51
N ALA A 377 14.38 -5.20 -0.47
CA ALA A 377 14.75 -4.22 0.53
C ALA A 377 15.66 -3.11 -0.02
N LEU A 378 16.57 -3.44 -0.95
CA LEU A 378 17.46 -2.47 -1.60
C LEU A 378 16.72 -1.46 -2.49
N HIS A 379 15.69 -1.92 -3.21
CA HIS A 379 14.93 -1.08 -4.15
C HIS A 379 13.64 -0.49 -3.55
N ALA A 380 13.37 -0.72 -2.27
CA ALA A 380 12.20 -0.17 -1.62
C ALA A 380 12.30 1.37 -1.50
N PRO A 381 11.25 2.13 -1.84
CA PRO A 381 11.24 3.60 -1.77
C PRO A 381 11.11 4.14 -0.33
N LEU A 382 11.36 3.30 0.68
CA LEU A 382 11.26 3.62 2.09
C LEU A 382 12.55 3.21 2.81
N GLY A 383 12.98 4.00 3.79
CA GLY A 383 14.14 3.69 4.59
C GLY A 383 13.87 2.48 5.50
N MET A 384 14.69 1.44 5.40
CA MET A 384 14.64 0.26 6.24
C MET A 384 15.92 0.18 7.06
N VAL A 385 15.80 -0.02 8.37
CA VAL A 385 16.94 -0.29 9.25
C VAL A 385 16.61 -1.40 10.24
N GLN A 386 17.57 -2.26 10.53
CA GLN A 386 17.50 -3.28 11.58
C GLN A 386 18.60 -3.00 12.59
N VAL A 387 18.20 -2.80 13.84
CA VAL A 387 19.09 -2.45 14.96
C VAL A 387 19.04 -3.57 15.98
N THR A 388 20.19 -4.11 16.38
CA THR A 388 20.29 -5.12 17.43
C THR A 388 20.09 -4.51 18.81
N MET A 389 19.91 -5.35 19.83
CA MET A 389 19.82 -4.90 21.23
C MET A 389 21.10 -4.21 21.74
N ASP A 390 22.25 -4.46 21.11
CA ASP A 390 23.53 -3.78 21.38
C ASP A 390 23.67 -2.45 20.61
N GLU A 391 22.56 -1.91 20.12
CA GLU A 391 22.49 -0.65 19.36
C GLU A 391 23.33 -0.64 18.07
N GLN A 392 23.56 -1.81 17.47
CA GLN A 392 24.27 -1.96 16.20
C GLN A 392 23.32 -2.12 15.01
N ILE A 393 23.60 -1.41 13.92
CA ILE A 393 22.91 -1.52 12.64
C ILE A 393 23.34 -2.83 11.96
N LYS A 394 22.45 -3.82 11.97
CA LYS A 394 22.64 -5.11 11.28
C LYS A 394 22.39 -4.98 9.77
N PHE A 395 21.45 -4.12 9.39
CA PHE A 395 21.08 -3.87 8.00
C PHE A 395 20.48 -2.48 7.89
N ALA A 396 20.82 -1.74 6.84
CA ALA A 396 20.06 -0.58 6.41
C ALA A 396 20.12 -0.44 4.89
N ASN A 397 19.01 -0.07 4.26
CA ASN A 397 18.99 0.19 2.82
C ASN A 397 19.43 1.63 2.50
N GLU A 398 19.72 1.90 1.22
CA GLU A 398 20.19 3.21 0.74
C GLU A 398 19.22 4.35 1.12
N GLN A 399 17.92 4.09 0.99
CA GLN A 399 16.86 5.05 1.29
C GLN A 399 16.87 5.52 2.74
N PHE A 400 17.24 4.67 3.70
CA PHE A 400 17.33 5.06 5.11
C PHE A 400 18.36 6.18 5.31
N TYR A 401 19.55 6.01 4.72
CA TYR A 401 20.63 7.00 4.81
C TYR A 401 20.28 8.29 4.08
N GLU A 402 19.64 8.20 2.91
CA GLU A 402 19.23 9.38 2.14
C GLU A 402 18.17 10.20 2.87
N ILE A 403 17.12 9.55 3.39
CA ILE A 403 16.04 10.25 4.11
C ILE A 403 16.57 10.88 5.40
N THR A 404 17.28 10.10 6.22
CA THR A 404 17.70 10.56 7.56
C THR A 404 18.94 11.45 7.54
N GLY A 405 19.79 11.33 6.51
CA GLY A 405 21.11 11.95 6.47
C GLY A 405 22.15 11.24 7.35
N TYR A 406 21.87 10.01 7.81
CA TYR A 406 22.75 9.27 8.69
C TYR A 406 24.08 8.89 8.01
N ASP A 407 25.17 8.94 8.76
CA ASP A 407 26.52 8.63 8.27
C ASP A 407 26.70 7.13 8.04
N ARG A 408 26.89 6.74 6.77
CA ARG A 408 27.06 5.35 6.31
C ARG A 408 28.30 4.67 6.87
N THR A 409 29.29 5.41 7.36
CA THR A 409 30.54 4.84 7.88
C THR A 409 30.41 4.29 9.30
N ARG A 410 29.28 4.56 9.97
CA ARG A 410 29.03 4.17 11.35
C ARG A 410 28.15 2.94 11.43
N SER A 411 28.49 2.03 12.34
CA SER A 411 27.76 0.78 12.55
C SER A 411 26.80 0.82 13.73
N ASP A 412 26.88 1.83 14.60
CA ASP A 412 25.98 2.02 15.74
C ASP A 412 24.86 3.03 15.44
N VAL A 413 23.86 3.15 16.33
CA VAL A 413 22.79 4.18 16.25
C VAL A 413 22.98 5.35 17.21
N ALA A 414 24.13 5.49 17.88
CA ALA A 414 24.30 6.50 18.94
C ALA A 414 24.14 7.94 18.43
N HIS A 415 24.40 8.16 17.14
CA HIS A 415 24.32 9.49 16.50
C HIS A 415 23.01 9.70 15.75
N TYR A 416 22.06 8.77 15.85
CA TYR A 416 20.76 8.92 15.19
C TYR A 416 20.02 10.16 15.71
N TRP A 417 20.24 10.51 16.98
CA TRP A 417 19.73 11.72 17.62
C TRP A 417 20.22 13.02 16.95
N ASP A 418 21.37 13.02 16.29
CA ASP A 418 21.90 14.18 15.56
C ASP A 418 21.12 14.46 14.27
N CYS A 419 20.41 13.46 13.75
CA CYS A 419 19.55 13.60 12.56
C CYS A 419 18.18 14.19 12.91
N ILE A 420 17.77 14.11 14.20
CA ILE A 420 16.45 14.52 14.68
C ILE A 420 16.47 15.98 15.13
N HIS A 421 15.40 16.70 14.84
CA HIS A 421 15.21 18.08 15.30
C HIS A 421 15.25 18.14 16.84
N PRO A 422 15.96 19.12 17.47
CA PRO A 422 16.15 19.16 18.92
C PRO A 422 14.87 18.99 19.75
N ASP A 423 13.77 19.64 19.33
CA ASP A 423 12.47 19.56 20.00
C ASP A 423 11.83 18.16 20.00
N GLU A 424 12.24 17.26 19.11
CA GLU A 424 11.67 15.91 18.96
C GLU A 424 12.50 14.83 19.67
N VAL A 425 13.75 15.12 20.07
CA VAL A 425 14.69 14.11 20.59
C VAL A 425 14.14 13.41 21.85
N GLU A 426 13.70 14.18 22.85
CA GLU A 426 13.16 13.61 24.11
C GLU A 426 11.92 12.74 23.86
N ARG A 427 11.08 13.15 22.91
CA ARG A 427 9.87 12.41 22.54
C ARG A 427 10.23 11.08 21.89
N THR A 428 11.15 11.09 20.93
CA THR A 428 11.58 9.86 20.24
C THR A 428 12.33 8.90 21.18
N GLN A 429 13.13 9.39 22.13
CA GLN A 429 13.76 8.55 23.15
C GLN A 429 12.73 7.83 24.03
N ARG A 430 11.64 8.52 24.41
CA ARG A 430 10.55 7.93 25.19
C ARG A 430 9.85 6.82 24.41
N VAL A 431 9.59 7.04 23.12
CA VAL A 431 9.01 6.04 22.22
C VAL A 431 9.88 4.79 22.15
N LEU A 432 11.20 4.96 22.03
CA LEU A 432 12.13 3.84 21.98
C LEU A 432 12.10 3.01 23.27
N LEU A 433 12.07 3.67 24.43
CA LEU A 433 11.94 3.01 25.74
C LEU A 433 10.59 2.25 25.89
N GLU A 434 9.51 2.81 25.36
CA GLU A 434 8.19 2.18 25.35
C GLU A 434 8.19 0.91 24.50
N ILE A 435 8.86 0.91 23.34
CA ILE A 435 9.00 -0.30 22.49
C ILE A 435 9.77 -1.39 23.23
N TYR A 436 10.88 -1.04 23.91
CA TYR A 436 11.67 -2.00 24.68
C TYR A 436 10.89 -2.61 25.86
N THR A 437 9.97 -1.86 26.45
CA THR A 437 9.23 -2.29 27.65
C THR A 437 7.92 -3.02 27.31
N THR A 438 7.18 -2.54 26.32
CA THR A 438 5.87 -3.10 25.93
C THR A 438 6.01 -4.25 24.93
N GLY A 439 7.06 -4.22 24.09
CA GLY A 439 7.20 -5.15 22.98
C GLY A 439 6.20 -4.93 21.85
N GLU A 440 5.51 -3.79 21.81
CA GLU A 440 4.54 -3.46 20.76
C GLU A 440 5.15 -2.60 19.65
N ARG A 441 4.52 -2.63 18.46
CA ARG A 441 4.88 -1.75 17.35
C ARG A 441 4.49 -0.31 17.67
N TYR A 442 5.33 0.65 17.27
CA TYR A 442 5.02 2.07 17.47
C TYR A 442 5.33 2.90 16.23
N THR A 443 4.39 3.77 15.86
CA THR A 443 4.49 4.66 14.69
C THR A 443 4.35 6.11 15.14
N HIS A 444 5.26 6.99 14.70
CA HIS A 444 5.20 8.42 15.00
C HIS A 444 5.77 9.27 13.88
N GLU A 445 5.29 10.51 13.80
CA GLU A 445 5.84 11.55 12.95
C GLU A 445 6.92 12.31 13.69
N LEU A 446 8.01 12.65 13.01
CA LEU A 446 9.11 13.42 13.59
C LEU A 446 9.77 14.33 12.56
N ARG A 447 10.35 15.42 13.05
CA ARG A 447 11.11 16.40 12.26
C ARG A 447 12.58 16.04 12.27
N LEU A 448 13.22 16.13 11.11
CA LEU A 448 14.66 15.98 10.94
C LEU A 448 15.36 17.35 11.02
N ARG A 449 16.66 17.35 11.29
CA ARG A 449 17.52 18.55 11.18
C ARG A 449 17.80 18.92 9.73
N ARG A 450 17.84 17.92 8.84
CA ARG A 450 17.92 18.12 7.40
C ARG A 450 16.74 19.00 6.96
N THR A 451 17.03 19.91 6.03
CA THR A 451 16.00 20.72 5.38
C THR A 451 15.46 20.04 4.11
N TRP A 452 14.23 20.39 3.76
CA TRP A 452 13.52 20.03 2.54
C TRP A 452 12.96 21.32 1.93
N LYS A 453 13.16 21.51 0.64
CA LYS A 453 12.69 22.71 -0.08
C LYS A 453 11.32 22.42 -0.69
N PRO A 454 10.27 23.20 -0.34
CA PRO A 454 8.97 23.06 -0.98
C PRO A 454 9.00 23.40 -2.48
N PRO A 455 8.04 22.89 -3.28
CA PRO A 455 7.94 23.23 -4.69
C PRO A 455 7.62 24.73 -4.88
N GLY A 456 8.52 25.46 -5.53
CA GLY A 456 8.41 26.90 -5.85
C GLY A 456 9.78 27.59 -5.91
N GLU A 457 10.00 28.50 -6.87
CA GLU A 457 11.31 29.17 -7.05
C GLU A 457 11.74 29.95 -5.79
N ASP A 458 10.79 30.58 -5.10
CA ASP A 458 11.01 31.42 -3.90
C ASP A 458 10.67 30.74 -2.56
N ALA A 459 10.46 29.42 -2.52
CA ALA A 459 10.09 28.72 -1.28
C ALA A 459 11.27 28.62 -0.30
N GLU A 460 11.09 29.10 0.93
CA GLU A 460 12.06 28.91 2.01
C GLU A 460 12.21 27.43 2.39
N GLU A 461 13.44 27.03 2.69
CA GLU A 461 13.75 25.69 3.19
C GLU A 461 13.11 25.45 4.57
N GLN A 462 12.53 24.26 4.76
CA GLN A 462 11.86 23.87 6.00
C GLN A 462 12.42 22.54 6.51
N PRO A 463 12.36 22.24 7.81
CA PRO A 463 12.77 20.93 8.32
C PRO A 463 11.99 19.79 7.63
N ALA A 464 12.71 18.75 7.20
CA ALA A 464 12.10 17.57 6.60
C ALA A 464 11.29 16.81 7.66
N TRP A 465 10.19 16.18 7.23
CA TRP A 465 9.33 15.38 8.09
C TRP A 465 9.41 13.91 7.68
N ILE A 466 9.45 13.03 8.68
CA ILE A 466 9.37 11.59 8.45
C ILE A 466 8.29 10.94 9.30
N LEU A 467 7.75 9.83 8.80
CA LEU A 467 6.96 8.87 9.54
C LEU A 467 7.85 7.67 9.86
N SER A 468 8.12 7.45 11.15
CA SER A 468 8.93 6.33 11.64
C SER A 468 8.04 5.27 12.27
N THR A 469 8.10 4.04 11.76
CA THR A 469 7.45 2.85 12.33
C THR A 469 8.50 1.89 12.83
N ASN A 470 8.46 1.55 14.11
CA ASN A 470 9.44 0.70 14.78
C ASN A 470 8.74 -0.58 15.24
N ILE A 471 9.29 -1.73 14.85
CA ILE A 471 8.71 -3.04 15.08
C ILE A 471 9.71 -3.94 15.81
N PRO A 472 9.44 -4.35 17.05
CA PRO A 472 10.28 -5.29 17.79
C PRO A 472 10.15 -6.71 17.19
N VAL A 473 11.28 -7.41 17.05
CA VAL A 473 11.35 -8.78 16.53
C VAL A 473 11.86 -9.73 17.61
N PHE A 474 11.03 -10.71 17.93
CA PHE A 474 11.29 -11.70 18.98
C PHE A 474 11.69 -13.04 18.38
N GLU A 475 12.71 -13.68 18.96
CA GLU A 475 13.05 -15.08 18.71
C GLU A 475 12.99 -15.85 20.04
N ASN A 476 12.26 -16.95 20.08
CA ASN A 476 12.05 -17.76 21.29
C ASN A 476 11.53 -16.96 22.50
N GLY A 477 10.75 -15.91 22.26
CA GLY A 477 10.20 -15.02 23.31
C GLY A 477 11.17 -13.95 23.82
N GLU A 478 12.40 -13.89 23.29
CA GLU A 478 13.40 -12.89 23.62
C GLU A 478 13.50 -11.85 22.50
N LEU A 479 13.54 -10.56 22.85
CA LEU A 479 13.70 -9.48 21.88
C LEU A 479 15.13 -9.51 21.32
N LYS A 480 15.27 -9.67 19.99
CA LYS A 480 16.60 -9.76 19.33
C LYS A 480 16.99 -8.51 18.56
N LEU A 481 16.03 -7.86 17.92
CA LEU A 481 16.28 -6.65 17.14
C LEU A 481 15.01 -5.80 17.02
N ILE A 482 15.20 -4.53 16.67
CA ILE A 482 14.15 -3.61 16.25
C ILE A 482 14.31 -3.37 14.75
N MET A 483 13.22 -3.55 14.02
CA MET A 483 13.14 -3.21 12.60
C MET A 483 12.36 -1.92 12.43
N SER A 484 12.99 -0.91 11.84
CA SER A 484 12.40 0.41 11.67
C SER A 484 12.23 0.77 10.20
N TYR A 485 11.08 1.35 9.88
CA TYR A 485 10.70 1.86 8.58
C TYR A 485 10.53 3.37 8.65
N VAL A 486 11.18 4.09 7.73
CA VAL A 486 11.21 5.55 7.67
C VAL A 486 10.69 5.99 6.31
N LEU A 487 9.64 6.80 6.32
CA LEU A 487 9.06 7.39 5.11
C LEU A 487 9.13 8.91 5.20
N GLU A 488 9.65 9.59 4.17
CA GLU A 488 9.61 11.06 4.11
C GLU A 488 8.19 11.53 3.78
N ILE A 489 7.64 12.42 4.62
CA ILE A 489 6.28 12.97 4.51
C ILE A 489 6.31 14.51 4.41
N SER A 490 7.45 15.10 4.08
CA SER A 490 7.65 16.56 3.96
C SER A 490 6.64 17.21 3.00
N GLU A 491 6.45 16.62 1.82
CA GLU A 491 5.50 17.12 0.80
C GLU A 491 4.05 17.04 1.28
N LEU A 492 3.68 15.96 1.96
CA LEU A 492 2.34 15.76 2.52
C LEU A 492 2.03 16.84 3.57
N LYS A 493 2.96 17.11 4.50
CA LYS A 493 2.80 18.14 5.52
C LYS A 493 2.73 19.55 4.93
N TRP A 494 3.50 19.81 3.89
CA TRP A 494 3.41 21.09 3.17
C TRP A 494 2.05 21.25 2.49
N ALA A 495 1.57 20.25 1.76
CA ALA A 495 0.28 20.28 1.08
C ALA A 495 -0.88 20.49 2.06
N GLU A 496 -0.86 19.79 3.21
CA GLU A 496 -1.82 19.98 4.30
C GLU A 496 -1.79 21.42 4.84
N SER A 497 -0.60 21.98 5.05
CA SER A 497 -0.45 23.37 5.50
C SER A 497 -1.00 24.38 4.49
N VAL A 498 -0.70 24.19 3.20
CA VAL A 498 -1.20 25.05 2.12
C VAL A 498 -2.73 24.99 2.03
N GLN A 499 -3.30 23.78 2.07
CA GLN A 499 -4.75 23.58 2.01
C GLN A 499 -5.45 24.25 3.21
N SER A 500 -4.90 24.09 4.42
CA SER A 500 -5.43 24.71 5.64
C SER A 500 -5.42 26.24 5.54
N ARG A 501 -4.34 26.84 5.04
CA ARG A 501 -4.25 28.30 4.82
C ARG A 501 -5.25 28.78 3.77
N ASN A 502 -5.39 28.08 2.65
CA ASN A 502 -6.35 28.42 1.61
C ASN A 502 -7.80 28.33 2.12
N ALA A 503 -8.12 27.30 2.90
CA ALA A 503 -9.43 27.15 3.52
C ALA A 503 -9.72 28.29 4.52
N ALA A 504 -8.75 28.66 5.36
CA ALA A 504 -8.89 29.77 6.29
C ALA A 504 -9.11 31.11 5.56
N ALA A 505 -8.35 31.36 4.48
CA ALA A 505 -8.49 32.55 3.65
C ALA A 505 -9.87 32.61 2.96
N ALA A 506 -10.34 31.49 2.41
CA ALA A 506 -11.66 31.39 1.79
C ALA A 506 -12.80 31.64 2.79
N LEU A 507 -12.68 31.08 4.01
CA LEU A 507 -13.65 31.31 5.08
C LEU A 507 -13.70 32.79 5.48
N GLN A 508 -12.55 33.43 5.60
CA GLN A 508 -12.45 34.84 5.94
C GLN A 508 -13.05 35.75 4.84
N ALA A 509 -12.77 35.44 3.57
CA ALA A 509 -13.38 36.15 2.44
C ALA A 509 -14.91 36.00 2.40
N LYS A 510 -15.42 34.79 2.65
CA LYS A 510 -16.86 34.53 2.73
C LYS A 510 -17.52 35.36 3.84
N LYS A 511 -16.93 35.40 5.03
CA LYS A 511 -17.45 36.22 6.15
C LYS A 511 -17.52 37.70 5.81
N GLN A 512 -16.49 38.25 5.17
CA GLN A 512 -16.49 39.66 4.73
C GLN A 512 -17.58 39.96 3.70
N GLN A 513 -17.88 39.00 2.81
CA GLN A 513 -18.97 39.13 1.85
C GLN A 513 -20.36 39.09 2.51
N GLU A 514 -20.55 38.22 3.50
CA GLU A 514 -21.80 38.14 4.28
C GLU A 514 -22.04 39.44 5.06
N GLU A 515 -21.02 39.95 5.76
CA GLU A 515 -21.06 41.24 6.45
C GLU A 515 -21.40 42.40 5.49
N PHE A 516 -20.85 42.39 4.26
CA PHE A 516 -21.15 43.40 3.25
C PHE A 516 -22.63 43.45 2.87
N ILE A 517 -23.22 42.26 2.64
CA ILE A 517 -24.63 42.12 2.24
C ILE A 517 -25.54 42.61 3.36
N ASP A 518 -25.23 42.25 4.61
CA ASP A 518 -26.07 42.56 5.75
C ASP A 518 -26.08 44.08 6.04
N VAL A 519 -24.91 44.75 6.03
CA VAL A 519 -24.82 46.22 6.19
C VAL A 519 -25.51 46.98 5.06
N THR A 520 -25.31 46.56 3.81
CA THR A 520 -25.93 47.22 2.65
C THR A 520 -27.45 47.11 2.70
N SER A 521 -27.97 45.94 3.07
CA SER A 521 -29.40 45.69 3.22
C SER A 521 -30.00 46.55 4.33
N HIS A 522 -29.30 46.71 5.45
CA HIS A 522 -29.72 47.55 6.56
C HIS A 522 -29.83 49.04 6.15
N GLU A 523 -28.78 49.58 5.53
CA GLU A 523 -28.74 50.98 5.05
C GLU A 523 -29.78 51.27 3.96
N MET A 524 -30.15 50.29 3.12
CA MET A 524 -31.21 50.45 2.12
C MET A 524 -32.62 50.40 2.71
N ARG A 525 -32.85 49.58 3.75
CA ARG A 525 -34.17 49.36 4.35
C ARG A 525 -34.62 50.47 5.28
N ASN A 526 -33.70 51.09 6.01
CA ASN A 526 -34.02 52.16 6.96
C ASN A 526 -34.73 53.37 6.33
N PRO A 527 -34.22 54.01 5.25
CA PRO A 527 -34.94 55.09 4.58
C PRO A 527 -36.24 54.60 3.94
N LEU A 528 -36.29 53.36 3.44
CA LEU A 528 -37.50 52.78 2.86
C LEU A 528 -38.62 52.63 3.90
N THR A 529 -38.29 52.17 5.11
CA THR A 529 -39.25 52.02 6.22
C THR A 529 -39.80 53.38 6.65
N ALA A 530 -38.94 54.39 6.78
CA ALA A 530 -39.37 55.76 7.07
C ALA A 530 -40.28 56.33 5.98
N MET A 531 -39.96 56.10 4.69
CA MET A 531 -40.79 56.54 3.57
C MET A 531 -42.18 55.89 3.59
N MET A 532 -42.26 54.57 3.83
CA MET A 532 -43.54 53.86 3.93
C MET A 532 -44.39 54.37 5.08
N GLN A 533 -43.79 54.59 6.26
CA GLN A 533 -44.51 55.12 7.42
C GLN A 533 -45.03 56.54 7.17
N LEU A 534 -44.22 57.42 6.59
CA LEU A 534 -44.65 58.79 6.27
C LEU A 534 -45.75 58.81 5.20
N ALA A 535 -45.67 57.94 4.19
CA ALA A 535 -46.71 57.80 3.18
C ALA A 535 -48.03 57.27 3.76
N ASP A 536 -47.97 56.31 4.68
CA ASP A 536 -49.15 55.83 5.42
C ASP A 536 -49.73 56.93 6.32
N GLY A 537 -48.87 57.72 6.97
CA GLY A 537 -49.25 58.91 7.73
C GLY A 537 -50.00 59.94 6.87
N ILE A 538 -49.52 60.22 5.65
CA ILE A 538 -50.21 61.11 4.71
C ILE A 538 -51.58 60.55 4.33
N THR A 539 -51.66 59.23 4.08
CA THR A 539 -52.91 58.55 3.70
C THR A 539 -53.95 58.57 4.82
N THR A 540 -53.51 58.58 6.07
CA THR A 540 -54.36 58.57 7.28
C THR A 540 -54.54 59.95 7.93
N SER A 541 -53.93 61.00 7.37
CA SER A 541 -53.91 62.36 7.92
C SER A 541 -55.25 63.12 7.82
N LEU A 542 -56.14 62.70 6.91
CA LEU A 542 -57.41 63.39 6.68
C LEU A 542 -58.43 63.03 7.77
N PRO A 543 -58.93 64.02 8.55
CA PRO A 543 -59.91 63.77 9.59
C PRO A 543 -61.26 63.35 8.98
N THR A 544 -61.83 62.25 9.49
CA THR A 544 -63.07 61.62 8.97
C THR A 544 -64.36 62.13 9.63
N SER A 545 -64.29 63.11 10.53
CA SER A 545 -65.44 63.63 11.30
C SER A 545 -66.04 64.90 10.69
N GLU A 546 -67.36 65.06 10.75
CA GLU A 546 -68.09 66.24 10.21
C GLU A 546 -67.93 67.52 11.07
N SER A 547 -67.20 67.46 12.20
CA SER A 547 -67.05 68.59 13.15
C SER A 547 -65.60 69.10 13.32
N THR A 548 -64.77 68.99 12.28
CA THR A 548 -63.33 69.35 12.35
C THR A 548 -63.09 70.85 12.06
N SER A 549 -62.19 71.49 12.81
CA SER A 549 -61.87 72.92 12.66
C SER A 549 -60.91 73.20 11.49
N ILE A 550 -60.92 74.44 10.96
CA ILE A 550 -60.02 74.87 9.87
C ILE A 550 -58.54 74.78 10.29
N ASP A 551 -58.24 75.01 11.56
CA ASP A 551 -56.86 74.94 12.08
C ASP A 551 -56.33 73.50 12.11
N GLU A 552 -57.20 72.51 12.31
CA GLU A 552 -56.84 71.08 12.25
C GLU A 552 -56.52 70.64 10.81
N TYR A 553 -57.27 71.13 9.81
CA TYR A 553 -56.93 70.90 8.40
C TYR A 553 -55.63 71.58 7.99
N ARG A 554 -55.37 72.80 8.47
CA ARG A 554 -54.12 73.51 8.19
C ARG A 554 -52.92 72.79 8.81
N ALA A 555 -53.06 72.29 10.04
CA ALA A 555 -52.03 71.47 10.69
C ALA A 555 -51.79 70.15 9.93
N ALA A 556 -52.84 69.46 9.49
CA ALA A 556 -52.71 68.23 8.70
C ALA A 556 -52.02 68.46 7.35
N ILE A 557 -52.33 69.57 6.64
CA ILE A 557 -51.65 69.92 5.39
C ILE A 557 -50.17 70.22 5.63
N GLN A 558 -49.83 70.96 6.69
CA GLN A 558 -48.43 71.25 7.01
C GLN A 558 -47.65 69.97 7.38
N ASP A 559 -48.24 69.10 8.21
CA ASP A 559 -47.67 67.79 8.55
C ASP A 559 -47.44 66.93 7.30
N ASN A 560 -48.35 66.97 6.32
CA ASN A 560 -48.21 66.26 5.04
C ASN A 560 -47.09 66.82 4.15
N VAL A 561 -46.92 68.15 4.13
CA VAL A 561 -45.82 68.80 3.40
C VAL A 561 -44.46 68.43 4.03
N ASP A 562 -44.37 68.46 5.36
CA ASP A 562 -43.15 68.09 6.09
C ASP A 562 -42.84 66.59 5.90
N ALA A 563 -43.87 65.73 5.88
CA ALA A 563 -43.75 64.32 5.56
C ALA A 563 -43.23 64.10 4.12
N ALA A 564 -43.77 64.82 3.13
CA ALA A 564 -43.33 64.73 1.75
C ALA A 564 -41.87 65.19 1.55
N HIS A 565 -41.44 66.27 2.23
CA HIS A 565 -40.04 66.70 2.22
C HIS A 565 -39.11 65.65 2.82
N THR A 566 -39.53 65.00 3.90
CA THR A 566 -38.75 63.93 4.55
C THR A 566 -38.68 62.68 3.67
N ILE A 567 -39.76 62.31 2.97
CA ILE A 567 -39.77 61.23 1.99
C ILE A 567 -38.75 61.49 0.86
N LEU A 568 -38.72 62.71 0.32
CA LEU A 568 -37.75 63.09 -0.71
C LEU A 568 -36.30 62.99 -0.20
N ALA A 569 -36.04 63.43 1.03
CA ALA A 569 -34.72 63.28 1.64
C ALA A 569 -34.31 61.81 1.80
N CYS A 570 -35.22 60.94 2.24
CA CYS A 570 -34.99 59.50 2.34
C CYS A 570 -34.75 58.85 0.96
N ALA A 571 -35.48 59.25 -0.08
CA ALA A 571 -35.29 58.75 -1.44
C ALA A 571 -33.93 59.16 -2.02
N HIS A 572 -33.50 60.40 -1.80
CA HIS A 572 -32.16 60.87 -2.19
C HIS A 572 -31.04 60.10 -1.48
N HIS A 573 -31.22 59.83 -0.18
CA HIS A 573 -30.28 59.02 0.59
C HIS A 573 -30.19 57.59 0.03
N GLN A 574 -31.32 56.95 -0.23
CA GLN A 574 -31.36 55.58 -0.77
C GLN A 574 -30.68 55.49 -2.15
N ARG A 575 -30.92 56.48 -3.03
CA ARG A 575 -30.24 56.54 -4.34
C ARG A 575 -28.72 56.56 -4.19
N ARG A 576 -28.20 57.35 -3.25
CA ARG A 576 -26.76 57.42 -2.98
C ARG A 576 -26.17 56.08 -2.53
N VAL A 577 -26.86 55.37 -1.63
CA VAL A 577 -26.42 54.04 -1.17
C VAL A 577 -26.38 53.05 -2.34
N ILE A 578 -27.39 53.05 -3.21
CA ILE A 578 -27.44 52.18 -4.39
C ILE A 578 -26.28 52.50 -5.35
N ASP A 579 -26.05 53.78 -5.65
CA ASP A 579 -24.98 54.20 -6.55
C ASP A 579 -23.61 53.76 -6.00
N ASP A 580 -23.36 53.97 -4.69
CA ASP A 580 -22.11 53.56 -4.03
C ASP A 580 -21.88 52.04 -4.09
N VAL A 581 -22.95 51.23 -3.92
CA VAL A 581 -22.90 49.76 -4.05
C VAL A 581 -22.60 49.33 -5.48
N LEU A 582 -23.23 49.95 -6.48
CA LEU A 582 -22.98 49.66 -7.88
C LEU A 582 -21.55 50.00 -8.29
N ILE A 583 -21.01 51.11 -7.78
CA ILE A 583 -19.62 51.50 -7.99
C ILE A 583 -18.67 50.46 -7.39
N LEU A 584 -18.94 50.01 -6.15
CA LEU A 584 -18.12 48.99 -5.51
C LEU A 584 -18.17 47.66 -6.28
N SER A 585 -19.35 47.22 -6.72
CA SER A 585 -19.50 46.01 -7.53
C SER A 585 -18.75 46.08 -8.86
N ARG A 586 -18.78 47.24 -9.54
CA ARG A 586 -17.99 47.48 -10.76
C ARG A 586 -16.49 47.54 -10.51
N LEU A 587 -16.06 47.99 -9.32
CA LEU A 587 -14.66 47.96 -8.91
C LEU A 587 -14.16 46.52 -8.65
N GLU A 588 -14.96 45.69 -7.99
CA GLU A 588 -14.59 44.30 -7.65
C GLU A 588 -14.59 43.35 -8.85
N SER A 589 -15.44 43.61 -9.85
CA SER A 589 -15.51 42.85 -11.10
C SER A 589 -14.50 43.33 -12.16
N ASP A 590 -13.62 44.28 -11.82
CA ASP A 590 -12.68 44.95 -12.72
C ASP A 590 -13.31 45.56 -13.98
N MET A 591 -14.64 45.78 -13.96
CA MET A 591 -15.41 46.35 -15.08
C MET A 591 -15.40 47.89 -15.10
N LEU A 592 -14.72 48.54 -14.16
CA LEU A 592 -14.59 49.99 -14.12
C LEU A 592 -13.39 50.43 -14.96
N SER A 593 -13.66 50.93 -16.17
CA SER A 593 -12.66 51.58 -17.03
C SER A 593 -12.45 53.04 -16.66
N ILE A 594 -11.19 53.47 -16.70
CA ILE A 594 -10.78 54.89 -16.59
C ILE A 594 -10.49 55.36 -18.01
N THR A 595 -11.08 56.50 -18.40
CA THR A 595 -10.93 57.06 -19.74
C THR A 595 -10.39 58.48 -19.66
N PRO A 596 -9.06 58.67 -19.61
CA PRO A 596 -8.47 60.01 -19.49
C PRO A 596 -8.73 60.85 -20.74
N VAL A 597 -9.26 62.06 -20.57
CA VAL A 597 -9.50 63.03 -21.64
C VAL A 597 -8.74 64.33 -21.37
N PRO A 598 -8.25 65.05 -22.41
CA PRO A 598 -7.60 66.35 -22.22
C PRO A 598 -8.55 67.37 -21.59
N GLN A 599 -8.22 67.87 -20.41
CA GLN A 599 -9.05 68.80 -19.64
C GLN A 599 -8.21 69.86 -18.91
N ARG A 600 -8.85 71.00 -18.60
CA ARG A 600 -8.30 72.05 -17.75
C ARG A 600 -8.70 71.80 -16.30
N PRO A 601 -7.77 71.58 -15.37
CA PRO A 601 -8.09 71.28 -13.97
C PRO A 601 -8.93 72.36 -13.29
N SER A 602 -8.62 73.63 -13.56
CA SER A 602 -9.33 74.79 -13.01
C SER A 602 -10.82 74.75 -13.35
N ARG A 603 -11.15 74.50 -14.62
CA ARG A 603 -12.54 74.39 -15.07
C ARG A 603 -13.26 73.22 -14.41
N THR A 604 -12.59 72.08 -14.27
CA THR A 604 -13.18 70.91 -13.60
C THR A 604 -13.52 71.19 -12.14
N VAL A 605 -12.61 71.84 -11.39
CA VAL A 605 -12.87 72.24 -9.99
C VAL A 605 -14.00 73.25 -9.92
N ASP A 606 -13.99 74.30 -10.76
CA ASP A 606 -15.02 75.34 -10.79
C ASP A 606 -16.42 74.77 -11.08
N ASP A 607 -16.53 73.86 -12.05
CA ASP A 607 -17.80 73.24 -12.41
C ASP A 607 -18.34 72.35 -11.27
N ILE A 608 -17.47 71.69 -10.51
CA ILE A 608 -17.85 70.91 -9.33
C ILE A 608 -18.31 71.81 -8.18
N LEU A 609 -17.59 72.90 -7.90
CA LEU A 609 -17.94 73.82 -6.83
C LEU A 609 -19.27 74.54 -7.09
N LYS A 610 -19.58 74.86 -8.35
CA LYS A 610 -20.88 75.45 -8.74
C LYS A 610 -22.07 74.56 -8.39
N MET A 611 -21.91 73.22 -8.39
CA MET A 611 -23.00 72.31 -8.03
C MET A 611 -23.47 72.49 -6.56
N TYR A 612 -22.58 72.96 -5.68
CA TYR A 612 -22.85 73.09 -4.23
C TYR A 612 -23.07 74.53 -3.77
N SER A 613 -23.07 75.52 -4.68
CA SER A 613 -23.18 76.93 -4.30
C SER A 613 -24.46 77.26 -3.55
N GLY A 614 -25.59 76.62 -3.90
CA GLY A 614 -26.87 76.80 -3.23
C GLY A 614 -26.88 76.25 -1.81
N GLU A 615 -26.37 75.03 -1.60
CA GLU A 615 -26.32 74.37 -0.30
C GLU A 615 -25.37 75.06 0.67
N VAL A 616 -24.21 75.48 0.17
CA VAL A 616 -23.20 76.25 0.92
C VAL A 616 -23.77 77.60 1.37
N ALA A 617 -24.50 78.30 0.49
CA ALA A 617 -25.16 79.56 0.81
C ALA A 617 -26.29 79.38 1.85
N MET A 618 -27.11 78.34 1.73
CA MET A 618 -28.18 78.04 2.69
C MET A 618 -27.64 77.72 4.09
N ASN A 619 -26.50 77.04 4.17
CA ASN A 619 -25.85 76.69 5.43
C ASN A 619 -24.96 77.81 6.00
N GLY A 620 -24.88 78.97 5.34
CA GLY A 620 -24.02 80.08 5.76
C GLY A 620 -22.53 79.71 5.85
N THR A 621 -22.08 78.82 4.96
CA THR A 621 -20.69 78.34 4.89
C THR A 621 -19.95 79.13 3.80
N SER A 622 -18.70 79.51 4.02
CA SER A 622 -17.83 80.06 2.97
C SER A 622 -17.11 78.92 2.25
N MET A 623 -17.04 78.97 0.91
CA MET A 623 -16.32 78.00 0.11
C MET A 623 -15.48 78.69 -0.96
N GLU A 624 -14.16 78.51 -0.92
CA GLU A 624 -13.22 79.17 -1.82
C GLU A 624 -12.26 78.18 -2.51
N PRO A 625 -12.10 78.25 -3.84
CA PRO A 625 -11.05 77.52 -4.55
C PRO A 625 -9.69 78.21 -4.40
N ILE A 626 -8.66 77.44 -4.05
CA ILE A 626 -7.27 77.90 -4.01
C ILE A 626 -6.45 77.19 -5.08
N ARG A 627 -5.99 77.95 -6.07
CA ARG A 627 -5.03 77.45 -7.06
C ARG A 627 -3.62 77.55 -6.50
N ASP A 628 -2.91 76.43 -6.44
CA ASP A 628 -1.52 76.40 -6.00
C ASP A 628 -0.57 76.94 -7.09
N PRO A 629 0.50 77.69 -6.73
CA PRO A 629 1.47 78.24 -7.70
C PRO A 629 2.12 77.18 -8.60
N SER A 630 2.20 75.92 -8.13
CA SER A 630 2.78 74.81 -8.91
C SER A 630 2.14 74.58 -10.28
N ILE A 631 0.86 74.96 -10.47
CA ILE A 631 0.19 74.87 -11.77
C ILE A 631 0.88 75.78 -12.79
N ASP A 632 1.25 76.99 -12.39
CA ASP A 632 1.92 77.96 -13.26
C ASP A 632 3.41 77.63 -13.40
N ASP A 633 4.08 77.23 -12.30
CA ASP A 633 5.50 76.85 -12.29
C ASP A 633 5.80 75.65 -13.20
N LEU A 634 4.85 74.71 -13.32
CA LEU A 634 4.93 73.55 -14.20
C LEU A 634 4.26 73.79 -15.56
N ASN A 635 3.81 75.02 -15.84
CA ASN A 635 3.16 75.45 -17.08
C ASN A 635 1.97 74.55 -17.49
N ILE A 636 1.11 74.18 -16.54
CA ILE A 636 0.01 73.23 -16.76
C ILE A 636 -1.24 73.98 -17.25
N ASP A 637 -1.59 73.79 -18.51
CA ASP A 637 -2.87 74.24 -19.08
C ASP A 637 -3.83 73.04 -19.26
N TYR A 638 -3.46 72.07 -20.09
CA TYR A 638 -4.24 70.83 -20.30
C TYR A 638 -3.50 69.60 -19.79
N VAL A 639 -4.26 68.72 -19.13
CA VAL A 639 -3.80 67.41 -18.65
C VAL A 639 -4.81 66.33 -18.96
N LEU A 640 -4.36 65.08 -19.06
CA LEU A 640 -5.23 63.92 -19.23
C LEU A 640 -5.90 63.55 -17.90
N LEU A 641 -7.22 63.76 -17.80
CA LEU A 641 -8.00 63.49 -16.60
C LEU A 641 -9.27 62.71 -16.96
N ASP A 642 -9.67 61.77 -16.11
CA ASP A 642 -11.02 61.25 -16.14
C ASP A 642 -11.91 62.14 -15.24
N THR A 643 -12.59 63.10 -15.88
CA THR A 643 -13.43 64.08 -15.16
C THR A 643 -14.53 63.40 -14.35
N SER A 644 -15.05 62.26 -14.79
CA SER A 644 -16.14 61.56 -14.10
C SER A 644 -15.67 60.94 -12.78
N ARG A 645 -14.50 60.28 -12.80
CA ARG A 645 -13.91 59.64 -11.60
C ARG A 645 -13.34 60.67 -10.65
N LEU A 646 -12.69 61.71 -11.17
CA LEU A 646 -12.21 62.83 -10.37
C LEU A 646 -13.36 63.55 -9.68
N ALA A 647 -14.44 63.87 -10.40
CA ALA A 647 -15.62 64.48 -9.83
C ALA A 647 -16.22 63.61 -8.73
N GLN A 648 -16.29 62.30 -8.93
CA GLN A 648 -16.79 61.36 -7.94
C GLN A 648 -15.99 61.39 -6.62
N VAL A 649 -14.65 61.43 -6.69
CA VAL A 649 -13.80 61.55 -5.49
C VAL A 649 -14.01 62.92 -4.82
N LEU A 650 -13.97 64.01 -5.60
CA LEU A 650 -14.06 65.37 -5.06
C LEU A 650 -15.45 65.66 -4.46
N ILE A 651 -16.53 65.21 -5.10
CA ILE A 651 -17.91 65.29 -4.61
C ILE A 651 -18.06 64.56 -3.28
N ASN A 652 -17.47 63.37 -3.14
CA ASN A 652 -17.51 62.63 -1.89
C ASN A 652 -16.78 63.36 -0.75
N LEU A 653 -15.62 63.94 -1.02
CA LEU A 653 -14.88 64.73 -0.02
C LEU A 653 -15.62 66.04 0.32
N LEU A 654 -16.13 66.76 -0.67
CA LEU A 654 -16.90 68.00 -0.49
C LEU A 654 -18.19 67.78 0.28
N SER A 655 -18.96 66.74 -0.06
CA SER A 655 -20.20 66.40 0.64
C SER A 655 -19.94 66.09 2.12
N ASN A 656 -18.83 65.41 2.43
CA ASN A 656 -18.40 65.21 3.82
C ASN A 656 -18.01 66.53 4.49
N ALA A 657 -17.24 67.39 3.82
CA ALA A 657 -16.84 68.68 4.36
C ALA A 657 -18.04 69.59 4.69
N ILE A 658 -19.02 69.69 3.79
CA ILE A 658 -20.26 70.46 4.00
C ILE A 658 -21.03 69.91 5.21
N LYS A 659 -21.21 68.59 5.27
CA LYS A 659 -21.92 67.90 6.34
C LYS A 659 -21.31 68.16 7.72
N PHE A 660 -19.99 68.02 7.86
CA PHE A 660 -19.32 68.17 9.16
C PHE A 660 -19.08 69.63 9.58
N THR A 661 -19.26 70.58 8.66
CA THR A 661 -19.09 72.01 8.91
C THR A 661 -20.42 72.70 9.26
N ALA A 662 -21.56 72.18 8.80
CA ALA A 662 -22.87 72.82 8.92
C ALA A 662 -23.29 73.21 10.35
N GLN A 663 -22.90 72.43 11.37
CA GLN A 663 -23.23 72.70 12.78
C GLN A 663 -22.12 73.41 13.58
N ARG A 664 -21.06 73.89 12.92
CA ARG A 664 -19.92 74.54 13.58
C ARG A 664 -20.08 76.07 13.63
N PRO A 665 -19.45 76.74 14.61
CA PRO A 665 -19.49 78.21 14.71
C PRO A 665 -18.65 78.89 13.62
N VAL A 666 -17.54 78.28 13.21
CA VAL A 666 -16.75 78.70 12.04
C VAL A 666 -17.08 77.75 10.91
N ARG A 667 -17.53 78.28 9.78
CA ARG A 667 -18.04 77.51 8.64
C ARG A 667 -17.27 77.86 7.37
N GLU A 668 -16.07 77.32 7.25
CA GLU A 668 -15.17 77.58 6.12
C GLU A 668 -14.73 76.27 5.49
N ILE A 669 -14.80 76.21 4.16
CA ILE A 669 -14.31 75.10 3.34
C ILE A 669 -13.38 75.66 2.28
N THR A 670 -12.20 75.06 2.15
CA THR A 670 -11.20 75.48 1.18
C THR A 670 -10.86 74.32 0.28
N VAL A 671 -10.93 74.52 -1.05
CA VAL A 671 -10.56 73.49 -2.02
C VAL A 671 -9.31 73.92 -2.75
N SER A 672 -8.17 73.35 -2.39
CA SER A 672 -6.90 73.60 -3.04
C SER A 672 -6.57 72.56 -4.11
N TYR A 673 -5.94 72.98 -5.20
CA TYR A 673 -5.43 72.07 -6.21
C TYR A 673 -4.10 72.55 -6.78
N GLY A 674 -3.23 71.60 -7.11
CA GLY A 674 -1.87 71.86 -7.59
C GLY A 674 -1.30 70.68 -8.35
N ALA A 675 -0.03 70.79 -8.76
CA ALA A 675 0.64 69.73 -9.49
C ALA A 675 2.07 69.50 -9.01
N SER A 676 2.64 68.35 -9.36
CA SER A 676 3.99 67.94 -8.95
C SER A 676 4.60 66.95 -9.93
N ARG A 677 5.94 66.88 -9.98
CA ARG A 677 6.69 65.85 -10.74
C ARG A 677 6.88 64.53 -9.96
N TRP A 678 6.63 64.58 -8.66
CA TRP A 678 6.75 63.45 -7.73
C TRP A 678 5.43 63.30 -6.95
N PRO A 679 5.18 62.16 -6.29
CA PRO A 679 4.09 62.06 -5.33
C PRO A 679 4.11 63.26 -4.37
N PRO A 680 3.01 64.04 -4.30
CA PRO A 680 3.01 65.36 -3.70
C PRO A 680 3.10 65.31 -2.18
N ARG A 681 3.78 66.29 -1.59
CA ARG A 681 3.67 66.61 -0.16
C ARG A 681 2.79 67.83 -0.02
N VAL A 682 1.57 67.63 0.46
CA VAL A 682 0.59 68.71 0.67
C VAL A 682 0.58 69.06 2.15
N THR A 683 1.04 70.27 2.48
CA THR A 683 1.03 70.81 3.84
C THR A 683 -0.24 71.62 4.06
N THR A 684 -0.97 71.32 5.13
CA THR A 684 -2.27 71.94 5.47
C THR A 684 -2.17 72.70 6.79
N SER A 685 -3.24 73.39 7.19
CA SER A 685 -3.32 74.05 8.51
C SER A 685 -3.24 73.08 9.70
N PHE A 686 -3.39 71.77 9.44
CA PHE A 686 -3.35 70.71 10.45
C PHE A 686 -2.03 69.91 10.47
N GLY A 687 -1.15 70.11 9.48
CA GLY A 687 0.08 69.35 9.24
C GLY A 687 0.15 68.79 7.80
N ASP A 688 1.14 67.96 7.52
CA ASP A 688 1.23 67.25 6.25
C ASP A 688 0.14 66.17 6.14
N ILE A 689 -0.40 65.99 4.94
CA ILE A 689 -1.36 64.92 4.67
C ILE A 689 -0.68 63.55 4.84
N ASP A 690 -1.28 62.71 5.69
CA ASP A 690 -0.89 61.30 5.84
C ASP A 690 -1.51 60.48 4.71
N TRP A 691 -0.71 60.13 3.70
CA TRP A 691 -1.14 59.36 2.53
C TRP A 691 -1.35 57.89 2.90
N ALA A 692 -2.52 57.34 2.56
CA ALA A 692 -2.82 55.93 2.82
C ALA A 692 -1.86 55.01 2.04
N LYS A 693 -1.25 54.04 2.74
CA LYS A 693 -0.33 53.06 2.14
C LYS A 693 -1.05 52.24 1.06
N SER A 694 -0.53 52.25 -0.17
CA SER A 694 -1.03 51.45 -1.30
C SER A 694 -0.38 50.07 -1.32
N ASN A 695 -1.16 49.03 -1.63
CA ASN A 695 -0.69 47.65 -1.81
C ASN A 695 -0.50 47.28 -3.30
N GLY A 696 -0.67 48.22 -4.23
CA GLY A 696 -0.65 47.98 -5.67
C GLY A 696 0.54 48.64 -6.41
N SER A 697 0.69 48.29 -7.69
CA SER A 697 1.68 48.88 -8.60
C SER A 697 1.57 50.41 -8.61
N PRO A 698 2.68 51.17 -8.55
CA PRO A 698 2.69 52.62 -8.43
C PRO A 698 2.29 53.39 -9.72
N HIS A 699 1.73 52.70 -10.73
CA HIS A 699 1.44 53.27 -12.04
C HIS A 699 0.00 53.00 -12.47
N SER A 700 -0.65 54.00 -13.05
CA SER A 700 -1.98 53.84 -13.63
C SER A 700 -1.93 52.91 -14.85
N THR A 701 -2.75 51.86 -14.87
CA THR A 701 -2.92 50.97 -16.03
C THR A 701 -3.68 51.63 -17.19
N ALA A 702 -4.29 52.80 -16.96
CA ALA A 702 -5.08 53.53 -17.95
C ALA A 702 -4.25 54.50 -18.81
N LEU A 703 -2.99 54.76 -18.44
CA LEU A 703 -2.06 55.58 -19.23
C LEU A 703 -1.13 54.65 -20.05
N PRO A 704 -0.87 54.94 -21.34
CA PRO A 704 0.13 54.20 -22.14
C PRO A 704 1.51 54.22 -21.48
N PRO A 705 2.49 53.37 -21.82
CA PRO A 705 3.87 53.50 -21.32
C PRO A 705 4.44 54.90 -21.61
N LEU A 706 5.32 55.42 -20.74
CA LEU A 706 5.97 56.73 -20.98
C LEU A 706 6.79 56.66 -22.28
N ALA A 707 6.47 57.52 -23.25
CA ALA A 707 7.29 57.68 -24.44
C ALA A 707 8.58 58.46 -24.12
N LYS A 708 9.63 58.27 -24.94
CA LYS A 708 10.95 58.88 -24.73
C LYS A 708 10.84 60.42 -24.83
N GLY A 709 10.89 61.12 -23.70
CA GLY A 709 10.78 62.58 -23.61
C GLY A 709 9.48 63.12 -22.99
N GLU A 710 8.52 62.27 -22.67
CA GLU A 710 7.35 62.68 -21.87
C GLU A 710 7.70 62.79 -20.38
N GLU A 711 7.20 63.81 -19.69
CA GLU A 711 7.33 63.94 -18.23
C GLU A 711 6.09 63.36 -17.54
N GLN A 712 6.32 62.52 -16.53
CA GLN A 712 5.28 62.06 -15.62
C GLN A 712 4.91 63.20 -14.65
N LEU A 713 3.62 63.46 -14.51
CA LEU A 713 3.09 64.51 -13.64
C LEU A 713 2.05 63.92 -12.69
N TYR A 714 1.87 64.57 -11.56
CA TYR A 714 0.81 64.29 -10.61
C TYR A 714 -0.01 65.55 -10.42
N ILE A 715 -1.33 65.40 -10.42
CA ILE A 715 -2.24 66.47 -10.01
C ILE A 715 -2.85 66.10 -8.68
N TRP A 716 -2.92 67.07 -7.76
CA TRP A 716 -3.44 66.86 -6.42
C TRP A 716 -4.54 67.85 -6.09
N PHE A 717 -5.46 67.39 -5.26
CA PHE A 717 -6.62 68.12 -4.77
C PHE A 717 -6.68 67.93 -3.26
N CYS A 718 -7.04 68.98 -2.53
CA CYS A 718 -7.21 68.96 -1.09
C CYS A 718 -8.45 69.75 -0.70
N VAL A 719 -9.34 69.12 0.06
CA VAL A 719 -10.53 69.73 0.64
C VAL A 719 -10.29 69.90 2.14
N GLN A 720 -10.23 71.14 2.60
CA GLN A 720 -10.06 71.50 4.00
C GLN A 720 -11.37 72.05 4.56
N ASP A 721 -11.75 71.61 5.75
CA ASP A 721 -12.96 72.02 6.46
C ASP A 721 -12.67 72.46 7.89
N THR A 722 -13.53 73.30 8.46
CA THR A 722 -13.52 73.71 9.88
C THR A 722 -14.46 72.86 10.75
N GLY A 723 -14.66 71.60 10.38
CA GLY A 723 -15.55 70.63 11.00
C GLY A 723 -15.11 70.14 12.38
N ALA A 724 -15.68 69.00 12.81
CA ALA A 724 -15.42 68.43 14.13
C ALA A 724 -13.97 67.90 14.32
N GLY A 725 -13.27 67.58 13.24
CA GLY A 725 -11.92 66.98 13.29
C GLY A 725 -11.87 65.58 13.94
N MET A 726 -10.71 64.93 13.88
CA MET A 726 -10.51 63.54 14.31
C MET A 726 -9.23 63.36 15.15
N THR A 727 -9.17 62.28 15.94
CA THR A 727 -7.95 61.82 16.64
C THR A 727 -7.07 60.98 15.72
N ALA A 728 -5.82 60.75 16.14
CA ALA A 728 -4.87 59.90 15.40
C ALA A 728 -5.33 58.43 15.29
N GLU A 729 -6.10 57.93 16.27
CA GLU A 729 -6.65 56.56 16.26
C GLU A 729 -7.82 56.45 15.29
N GLU A 730 -8.67 57.48 15.22
CA GLU A 730 -9.79 57.58 14.29
C GLU A 730 -9.25 57.65 12.84
N MET A 731 -8.19 58.43 12.60
CA MET A 731 -7.54 58.54 11.28
C MET A 731 -7.00 57.20 10.75
N LYS A 732 -6.44 56.33 11.60
CA LYS A 732 -5.90 55.01 11.19
C LYS A 732 -6.97 54.02 10.71
N ARG A 733 -8.24 54.29 11.03
CA ARG A 733 -9.37 53.45 10.64
C ARG A 733 -10.00 53.90 9.32
N LEU A 734 -9.78 55.15 8.91
CA LEU A 734 -10.30 55.71 7.66
C LEU A 734 -9.78 54.94 6.44
N PHE A 735 -10.54 55.00 5.34
CA PHE A 735 -10.25 54.32 4.07
C PHE A 735 -10.24 52.79 4.12
N LYS A 736 -10.71 52.17 5.21
CA LYS A 736 -11.08 50.73 5.25
C LYS A 736 -12.56 50.57 4.88
N ARG A 737 -12.91 49.42 4.30
CA ARG A 737 -14.31 49.06 4.03
C ARG A 737 -15.12 49.12 5.33
N PHE A 738 -16.31 49.71 5.27
CA PHE A 738 -17.25 49.82 6.40
C PHE A 738 -16.70 50.50 7.66
N SER A 739 -15.69 51.35 7.52
CA SER A 739 -15.08 52.03 8.67
C SER A 739 -15.54 53.47 8.77
N GLN A 740 -16.01 53.84 9.97
CA GLN A 740 -16.35 55.21 10.35
C GLN A 740 -15.44 55.70 11.47
N ALA A 741 -15.23 57.02 11.56
CA ALA A 741 -14.36 57.63 12.56
C ALA A 741 -14.85 57.43 14.01
N SER A 742 -16.17 57.40 14.27
CA SER A 742 -16.70 57.12 15.62
C SER A 742 -17.99 56.29 15.57
N SER A 743 -18.24 55.47 16.59
CA SER A 743 -19.49 54.71 16.74
C SER A 743 -20.71 55.58 17.06
N ARG A 744 -20.53 56.85 17.47
CA ARG A 744 -21.63 57.82 17.71
C ARG A 744 -22.11 58.51 16.43
N THR A 745 -21.29 58.57 15.37
CA THR A 745 -21.67 59.18 14.08
C THR A 745 -22.73 58.40 13.30
N HIS A 746 -22.99 57.14 13.67
CA HIS A 746 -24.08 56.32 13.11
C HIS A 746 -25.47 56.91 13.46
N ILE A 747 -25.60 57.47 14.66
CA ILE A 747 -26.88 57.91 15.25
C ILE A 747 -27.30 59.29 14.74
N ASP A 748 -26.35 60.20 14.55
CA ASP A 748 -26.67 61.60 14.22
C ASP A 748 -26.74 61.89 12.71
N TYR A 749 -26.13 61.04 11.87
CA TYR A 749 -25.76 61.49 10.52
C TYR A 749 -25.87 60.46 9.38
N GLY A 750 -25.98 59.15 9.63
CA GLY A 750 -26.17 58.10 8.61
C GLY A 750 -25.08 57.99 7.51
N GLY A 751 -24.65 56.77 7.16
CA GLY A 751 -23.80 56.55 6.00
C GLY A 751 -23.04 55.23 6.01
N CYS A 752 -22.99 54.55 4.87
CA CYS A 752 -22.42 53.21 4.70
C CYS A 752 -20.92 53.05 5.05
N GLY A 753 -20.15 54.14 5.24
CA GLY A 753 -18.70 54.07 5.46
C GLY A 753 -17.90 53.57 4.24
N ILE A 754 -18.54 53.44 3.08
CA ILE A 754 -17.93 52.94 1.83
C ILE A 754 -17.32 54.09 1.00
N GLY A 755 -17.86 55.32 1.11
CA GLY A 755 -17.46 56.45 0.25
C GLY A 755 -15.95 56.77 0.26
N LEU A 756 -15.31 56.79 1.42
CA LEU A 756 -13.85 57.03 1.51
C LEU A 756 -13.03 55.84 0.98
N TYR A 757 -13.53 54.61 1.13
CA TYR A 757 -12.91 53.43 0.53
C TYR A 757 -13.00 53.46 -1.00
N ILE A 758 -14.14 53.88 -1.56
CA ILE A 758 -14.29 54.13 -3.01
C ILE A 758 -13.31 55.20 -3.48
N CYS A 759 -13.19 56.32 -2.75
CA CYS A 759 -12.21 57.37 -3.07
C CYS A 759 -10.78 56.83 -3.14
N ARG A 760 -10.42 55.96 -2.20
CA ARG A 760 -9.13 55.26 -2.20
C ARG A 760 -8.95 54.39 -3.44
N GLN A 761 -9.91 53.51 -3.74
CA GLN A 761 -9.82 52.59 -4.89
C GLN A 761 -9.76 53.34 -6.23
N LEU A 762 -10.53 54.42 -6.38
CA LEU A 762 -10.52 55.26 -7.58
C LEU A 762 -9.21 56.05 -7.73
N ALA A 763 -8.62 56.54 -6.64
CA ALA A 763 -7.31 57.18 -6.68
C ALA A 763 -6.20 56.17 -7.02
N GLU A 764 -6.21 54.99 -6.39
CA GLU A 764 -5.23 53.92 -6.64
C GLU A 764 -5.27 53.42 -8.10
N LYS A 765 -6.46 53.19 -8.69
CA LYS A 765 -6.58 52.83 -10.12
C LYS A 765 -6.09 53.93 -11.07
N GLN A 766 -6.07 55.18 -10.63
CA GLN A 766 -5.52 56.33 -11.37
C GLN A 766 -4.04 56.62 -11.04
N GLY A 767 -3.29 55.65 -10.48
CA GLY A 767 -1.87 55.80 -10.17
C GLY A 767 -1.58 56.75 -9.00
N GLY A 768 -2.59 56.95 -8.14
CA GLY A 768 -2.61 57.97 -7.09
C GLY A 768 -2.87 57.42 -5.68
N GLN A 769 -2.95 58.32 -4.70
CA GLN A 769 -3.34 57.98 -3.33
C GLN A 769 -4.30 59.02 -2.75
N VAL A 770 -5.02 58.62 -1.70
CA VAL A 770 -5.83 59.49 -0.84
C VAL A 770 -5.19 59.58 0.54
N GLY A 771 -5.38 60.69 1.25
CA GLY A 771 -4.83 60.91 2.56
C GLY A 771 -5.63 61.91 3.39
N VAL A 772 -5.23 62.06 4.64
CA VAL A 772 -5.92 62.93 5.61
C VAL A 772 -4.94 63.60 6.58
N ALA A 773 -5.23 64.85 6.94
CA ALA A 773 -4.65 65.55 8.08
C ALA A 773 -5.79 66.15 8.91
N SER A 774 -5.84 65.89 10.22
CA SER A 774 -6.97 66.36 11.04
C SER A 774 -6.55 66.69 12.45
N ARG A 775 -7.26 67.64 13.08
CA ARG A 775 -7.12 67.96 14.51
C ARG A 775 -8.51 68.07 15.13
N LYS A 776 -8.78 67.21 16.12
CA LYS A 776 -10.04 67.21 16.87
C LYS A 776 -10.42 68.61 17.36
N GLY A 777 -11.64 69.02 17.05
CA GLY A 777 -12.25 70.32 17.37
C GLY A 777 -11.89 71.48 16.43
N LYS A 778 -10.88 71.32 15.56
CA LYS A 778 -10.39 72.38 14.66
C LYS A 778 -10.79 72.18 13.18
N GLY A 779 -10.89 70.94 12.72
CA GLY A 779 -11.25 70.62 11.34
C GLY A 779 -10.42 69.48 10.75
N SER A 780 -10.64 69.20 9.47
CA SER A 780 -9.93 68.16 8.72
C SER A 780 -9.53 68.64 7.33
N ALA A 781 -8.51 68.01 6.77
CA ALA A 781 -8.08 68.18 5.39
C ALA A 781 -7.94 66.81 4.74
N PHE A 782 -8.68 66.57 3.66
CA PHE A 782 -8.61 65.35 2.87
C PHE A 782 -7.99 65.66 1.52
N GLY A 783 -6.93 64.94 1.18
CA GLY A 783 -6.24 65.11 -0.09
C GLY A 783 -6.29 63.85 -0.92
N PHE A 784 -6.28 64.00 -2.23
CA PHE A 784 -5.93 62.93 -3.15
C PHE A 784 -5.07 63.46 -4.27
N TYR A 785 -4.26 62.60 -4.85
CA TYR A 785 -3.55 62.89 -6.09
C TYR A 785 -3.76 61.76 -7.08
N ILE A 786 -3.58 62.06 -8.35
CA ILE A 786 -3.63 61.08 -9.45
C ILE A 786 -2.46 61.31 -10.39
N GLU A 787 -2.02 60.24 -11.03
CA GLU A 787 -1.02 60.30 -12.09
C GLU A 787 -1.65 60.87 -13.37
N THR A 788 -0.94 61.77 -14.04
CA THR A 788 -1.41 62.42 -15.26
C THR A 788 -0.26 62.74 -16.21
N ARG A 789 -0.61 63.21 -17.40
CA ARG A 789 0.31 63.71 -18.42
C ARG A 789 -0.17 65.04 -18.96
N ARG A 790 0.80 65.85 -19.38
CA ARG A 790 0.53 67.05 -20.15
C ARG A 790 -0.15 66.68 -21.47
N ALA A 791 -1.20 67.40 -21.81
CA ALA A 791 -1.82 67.33 -23.13
C ALA A 791 -1.58 68.66 -23.86
N GLU A 792 -1.27 68.61 -25.15
CA GLU A 792 -1.18 69.81 -25.98
C GLU A 792 -2.51 70.07 -26.69
N ALA A 793 -2.96 71.32 -26.67
CA ALA A 793 -4.10 71.75 -27.48
C ALA A 793 -3.60 72.18 -28.87
N ILE A 794 -3.81 71.35 -29.89
CA ILE A 794 -3.55 71.74 -31.28
C ILE A 794 -4.87 72.20 -31.92
N ASN A 795 -4.97 73.49 -32.26
CA ASN A 795 -5.98 74.09 -33.14
C ASN A 795 -7.46 73.66 -32.93
N GLY A 796 -7.95 73.65 -31.70
CA GLY A 796 -9.39 73.48 -31.42
C GLY A 796 -9.99 72.11 -31.77
N VAL A 797 -9.16 71.13 -32.17
CA VAL A 797 -9.56 69.72 -32.36
C VAL A 797 -8.63 68.85 -31.52
N LEU A 798 -9.20 68.15 -30.54
CA LEU A 798 -8.45 67.26 -29.66
C LEU A 798 -8.17 65.93 -30.39
N THR A 799 -6.92 65.70 -30.81
CA THR A 799 -6.43 64.37 -31.18
C THR A 799 -5.36 63.93 -30.18
N PRO A 800 -5.45 62.74 -29.57
CA PRO A 800 -4.30 62.12 -28.94
C PRO A 800 -3.26 61.84 -30.03
N SER A 801 -2.01 62.26 -29.83
CA SER A 801 -0.91 61.95 -30.75
C SER A 801 -0.62 60.44 -30.73
N LEU A 802 -1.36 59.67 -31.53
CA LEU A 802 -1.05 58.28 -31.86
C LEU A 802 -0.32 58.24 -33.20
N ALA A 803 1.00 58.36 -33.15
CA ALA A 803 1.86 58.00 -34.26
C ALA A 803 2.68 56.75 -33.92
N ARG A 804 2.42 55.68 -34.70
CA ARG A 804 3.12 54.39 -34.83
C ARG A 804 2.69 53.29 -33.87
N LEU A 805 1.76 52.45 -34.35
CA LEU A 805 1.90 50.99 -34.31
C LEU A 805 1.14 50.41 -35.51
N SER A 806 1.90 49.81 -36.43
CA SER A 806 1.41 48.96 -37.51
C SER A 806 2.14 47.62 -37.42
N ILE A 807 1.52 46.64 -36.75
CA ILE A 807 1.61 45.17 -36.95
C ILE A 807 0.37 44.63 -36.22
N GLY A 808 -0.54 43.79 -36.72
CA GLY A 808 -0.73 43.06 -37.96
C GLY A 808 -2.06 42.30 -37.81
N HIS A 809 -2.80 42.15 -38.90
CA HIS A 809 -4.19 41.69 -38.98
C HIS A 809 -4.50 40.30 -38.38
N GLY A 810 -5.72 40.20 -37.87
CA GLY A 810 -6.56 39.00 -37.80
C GLY A 810 -8.03 39.44 -37.83
N ASP A 811 -8.54 39.67 -39.03
CA ASP A 811 -9.91 40.11 -39.36
C ASP A 811 -10.95 39.00 -39.08
N LEU A 812 -12.14 39.38 -38.63
CA LEU A 812 -13.44 38.84 -39.07
C LEU A 812 -14.61 39.62 -38.42
N GLY A 813 -14.99 40.72 -39.08
CA GLY A 813 -16.38 40.99 -39.50
C GLY A 813 -17.47 41.27 -38.46
N LEU A 814 -17.80 42.56 -38.29
CA LEU A 814 -19.08 43.10 -37.78
C LEU A 814 -20.28 42.74 -38.71
N PRO A 815 -21.54 43.01 -38.30
CA PRO A 815 -22.09 44.34 -38.60
C PRO A 815 -22.85 45.01 -37.44
N VAL A 816 -22.67 46.32 -37.39
CA VAL A 816 -23.46 47.32 -36.64
C VAL A 816 -24.75 47.62 -37.41
N PRO A 817 -25.85 47.98 -36.71
CA PRO A 817 -26.57 49.23 -37.05
C PRO A 817 -26.83 50.06 -35.77
N SER A 818 -26.38 51.30 -35.68
CA SER A 818 -27.06 52.54 -36.11
C SER A 818 -28.52 52.63 -35.63
N ASP A 819 -28.77 53.36 -34.54
CA ASP A 819 -29.60 54.58 -34.59
C ASP A 819 -29.83 55.17 -33.20
N VAL A 820 -29.91 56.50 -33.21
CA VAL A 820 -30.16 57.41 -32.10
C VAL A 820 -31.67 57.68 -32.07
N SER A 821 -32.39 57.35 -31.00
CA SER A 821 -33.56 58.16 -30.54
C SER A 821 -34.14 57.68 -29.21
N GLU A 822 -34.30 58.65 -28.31
CA GLU A 822 -35.43 58.89 -27.41
C GLU A 822 -35.97 57.81 -26.43
N MET A 823 -35.87 58.19 -25.15
CA MET A 823 -36.91 57.98 -24.14
C MET A 823 -38.28 58.47 -24.67
N ALA A 824 -39.28 57.58 -24.75
CA ALA A 824 -40.63 57.77 -24.22
C ALA A 824 -41.59 56.68 -24.72
N VAL A 825 -42.65 56.48 -23.92
CA VAL A 825 -43.91 55.78 -24.22
C VAL A 825 -43.89 54.26 -24.03
N PHE A 826 -44.57 53.79 -22.98
CA PHE A 826 -45.65 52.81 -23.13
C PHE A 826 -46.67 52.94 -21.99
N SER A 827 -47.82 53.52 -22.35
CA SER A 827 -49.09 53.41 -21.66
C SER A 827 -50.01 52.58 -22.56
N LYS A 828 -50.77 51.66 -21.94
CA LYS A 828 -51.96 50.92 -22.41
C LYS A 828 -51.79 49.92 -23.56
N VAL A 829 -52.25 48.67 -23.31
CA VAL A 829 -53.42 47.94 -23.89
C VAL A 829 -53.51 46.60 -23.10
N VAL A 830 -54.41 46.40 -22.13
CA VAL A 830 -55.75 45.77 -22.15
C VAL A 830 -55.91 44.46 -22.93
N ASP A 831 -56.27 43.41 -22.18
CA ASP A 831 -57.03 42.19 -22.49
C ASP A 831 -56.49 41.14 -23.49
N GLU A 832 -56.25 39.91 -23.00
CA GLU A 832 -57.24 38.82 -23.09
C GLU A 832 -56.74 37.55 -22.33
N GLY A 833 -57.55 37.10 -21.37
CA GLY A 833 -57.89 35.67 -21.23
C GLY A 833 -57.03 34.72 -20.36
N VAL A 834 -57.77 33.95 -19.53
CA VAL A 834 -57.51 32.56 -19.05
C VAL A 834 -56.95 32.43 -17.61
N PRO A 835 -57.47 31.52 -16.75
CA PRO A 835 -58.84 31.24 -16.35
C PRO A 835 -59.02 31.25 -14.81
N SER A 836 -60.28 31.37 -14.37
CA SER A 836 -60.72 31.24 -12.98
C SER A 836 -60.47 29.83 -12.42
N GLN A 837 -59.80 29.73 -11.27
CA GLN A 837 -60.00 28.62 -10.33
C GLN A 837 -60.35 29.16 -8.95
N THR A 838 -61.58 28.86 -8.59
CA THR A 838 -62.29 29.04 -7.34
C THR A 838 -61.67 28.27 -6.18
N VAL A 839 -61.49 28.92 -5.03
CA VAL A 839 -61.36 28.27 -3.71
C VAL A 839 -62.29 29.02 -2.73
N PRO A 840 -63.00 28.33 -1.81
CA PRO A 840 -64.34 28.73 -1.37
C PRO A 840 -64.37 29.80 -0.28
N ALA A 841 -65.43 30.60 -0.33
CA ALA A 841 -65.92 31.41 0.77
C ALA A 841 -66.54 30.54 1.88
N SER A 842 -66.32 30.94 3.13
CA SER A 842 -67.10 30.54 4.31
C SER A 842 -66.82 31.51 5.47
N PRO A 843 -67.77 31.71 6.39
CA PRO A 843 -68.70 32.83 6.28
C PRO A 843 -68.53 33.88 7.38
N ILE A 844 -69.13 35.05 7.12
CA ILE A 844 -69.44 36.10 8.08
C ILE A 844 -70.18 35.49 9.28
N SER A 845 -69.60 35.62 10.47
CA SER A 845 -70.32 35.53 11.73
C SER A 845 -70.05 36.80 12.53
N ALA A 846 -71.08 37.63 12.62
CA ALA A 846 -71.13 38.72 13.58
C ALA A 846 -71.19 38.12 15.00
N LYS A 847 -70.30 38.58 15.89
CA LYS A 847 -70.68 39.00 17.24
C LYS A 847 -69.51 39.54 18.06
N ASN A 848 -69.88 40.56 18.85
CA ASN A 848 -69.32 41.02 20.11
C ASN A 848 -68.19 42.04 20.02
N GLY A 849 -68.60 43.30 20.20
CA GLY A 849 -67.70 44.35 20.65
C GLY A 849 -67.07 43.97 21.99
N HIS A 850 -65.75 44.11 22.04
CA HIS A 850 -64.98 44.41 23.23
C HIS A 850 -64.00 45.50 22.78
N SER A 851 -64.11 46.69 23.36
CA SER A 851 -63.04 47.68 23.28
C SER A 851 -61.79 47.05 23.92
N PRO A 852 -60.64 46.95 23.24
CA PRO A 852 -59.41 46.61 23.92
C PRO A 852 -58.98 47.82 24.76
N ALA A 853 -58.53 47.57 25.98
CA ALA A 853 -57.91 48.57 26.84
C ALA A 853 -56.69 49.20 26.11
N PRO A 854 -56.34 50.47 26.39
CA PRO A 854 -55.13 51.09 25.82
C PRO A 854 -53.90 50.31 26.28
N GLN A 855 -53.20 49.66 25.34
CA GLN A 855 -51.97 48.92 25.60
C GLN A 855 -50.79 49.88 25.76
N HIS A 856 -49.96 49.69 26.78
CA HIS A 856 -48.72 50.44 26.94
C HIS A 856 -47.55 49.68 26.27
N ILE A 857 -46.96 50.30 25.25
CA ILE A 857 -45.89 49.75 24.44
C ILE A 857 -44.55 50.42 24.81
N LEU A 858 -43.53 49.62 25.11
CA LEU A 858 -42.15 50.08 25.15
C LEU A 858 -41.52 49.89 23.77
N LEU A 859 -41.23 50.99 23.06
CA LEU A 859 -40.59 50.98 21.75
C LEU A 859 -39.09 51.25 21.87
N CYS A 860 -38.27 50.27 21.51
CA CYS A 860 -36.82 50.39 21.47
C CYS A 860 -36.34 50.38 20.02
N GLU A 861 -35.88 51.55 19.54
CA GLU A 861 -35.41 51.80 18.16
C GLU A 861 -34.29 52.84 18.24
N ASP A 862 -33.18 52.61 17.55
CA ASP A 862 -31.98 53.45 17.60
C ASP A 862 -32.06 54.68 16.67
N ASN A 863 -32.89 54.59 15.62
CA ASN A 863 -33.14 55.71 14.72
C ASN A 863 -34.22 56.64 15.28
N ILE A 864 -33.80 57.84 15.70
CA ILE A 864 -34.65 58.89 16.29
C ILE A 864 -35.83 59.27 15.39
N VAL A 865 -35.65 59.24 14.06
CA VAL A 865 -36.71 59.57 13.09
C VAL A 865 -37.77 58.47 13.07
N ASN A 866 -37.36 57.21 12.93
CA ASN A 866 -38.26 56.05 12.98
C ASN A 866 -38.99 55.97 14.32
N GLN A 867 -38.26 56.17 15.43
CA GLN A 867 -38.79 56.18 16.78
C GLN A 867 -39.89 57.24 16.93
N ARG A 868 -39.65 58.48 16.47
CA ARG A 868 -40.64 59.57 16.53
C ARG A 868 -41.87 59.30 15.68
N ILE A 869 -41.69 58.82 14.46
CA ILE A 869 -42.79 58.53 13.52
C ILE A 869 -43.65 57.38 14.07
N LEU A 870 -43.02 56.26 14.41
CA LEU A 870 -43.72 55.07 14.92
C LEU A 870 -44.41 55.36 16.26
N ALA A 871 -43.78 56.12 17.17
CA ALA A 871 -44.43 56.53 18.41
C ALA A 871 -45.63 57.46 18.16
N LYS A 872 -45.54 58.42 17.23
CA LYS A 872 -46.68 59.29 16.85
C LYS A 872 -47.83 58.47 16.29
N GLN A 873 -47.55 57.51 15.41
CA GLN A 873 -48.57 56.67 14.79
C GLN A 873 -49.25 55.72 15.79
N LEU A 874 -48.47 55.03 16.64
CA LEU A 874 -49.01 54.16 17.68
C LEU A 874 -49.89 54.96 18.68
N ARG A 875 -49.47 56.18 19.06
CA ARG A 875 -50.29 57.09 19.89
C ARG A 875 -51.58 57.52 19.20
N SER A 876 -51.54 57.78 17.89
CA SER A 876 -52.74 58.14 17.11
C SER A 876 -53.77 56.99 17.03
N LYS A 877 -53.33 55.74 17.20
CA LYS A 877 -54.18 54.54 17.25
C LYS A 877 -54.65 54.19 18.67
N GLY A 878 -54.36 55.03 19.67
CA GLY A 878 -54.85 54.87 21.05
C GLY A 878 -53.91 54.12 21.99
N CYS A 879 -52.67 53.81 21.60
CA CYS A 879 -51.68 53.18 22.47
C CYS A 879 -50.89 54.21 23.30
N THR A 880 -50.50 53.85 24.51
CA THR A 880 -49.50 54.60 25.28
C THR A 880 -48.12 54.11 24.86
N VAL A 881 -47.18 55.01 24.53
CA VAL A 881 -45.86 54.62 24.02
C VAL A 881 -44.75 55.29 24.81
N THR A 882 -43.91 54.48 25.44
CA THR A 882 -42.62 54.87 26.03
C THR A 882 -41.49 54.49 25.08
N VAL A 883 -40.51 55.36 24.88
CA VAL A 883 -39.44 55.16 23.90
C VAL A 883 -38.09 54.95 24.58
N ALA A 884 -37.25 54.11 23.98
CA ALA A 884 -35.86 53.86 24.36
C ALA A 884 -34.97 53.84 23.11
N ASN A 885 -33.72 54.29 23.24
CA ASN A 885 -32.78 54.39 22.10
C ASN A 885 -31.88 53.15 21.96
N HIS A 886 -31.80 52.29 22.98
CA HIS A 886 -31.03 51.05 22.96
C HIS A 886 -31.48 50.09 24.08
N GLY A 887 -31.05 48.83 24.02
CA GLY A 887 -31.48 47.78 24.96
C GLY A 887 -31.18 48.08 26.43
N GLN A 888 -30.06 48.74 26.73
CA GLN A 888 -29.72 49.12 28.11
C GLN A 888 -30.70 50.16 28.69
N GLU A 889 -31.14 51.14 27.90
CA GLU A 889 -32.14 52.14 28.33
C GLU A 889 -33.51 51.50 28.48
N ALA A 890 -33.84 50.55 27.59
CA ALA A 890 -35.07 49.75 27.74
C ALA A 890 -35.09 48.97 29.06
N LEU A 891 -33.97 48.33 29.46
CA LEU A 891 -33.87 47.65 30.75
C LEU A 891 -34.01 48.62 31.93
N GLU A 892 -33.39 49.80 31.88
CA GLU A 892 -33.50 50.81 32.94
C GLU A 892 -34.94 51.35 33.10
N ILE A 893 -35.70 51.42 32.01
CA ILE A 893 -37.12 51.76 32.02
C ILE A 893 -37.94 50.62 32.63
N LEU A 894 -37.66 49.37 32.23
CA LEU A 894 -38.33 48.18 32.76
C LEU A 894 -38.09 47.99 34.26
N GLU A 895 -36.88 48.28 34.76
CA GLU A 895 -36.54 48.26 36.19
C GLU A 895 -37.40 49.19 37.04
N LYS A 896 -37.85 50.31 36.47
CA LYS A 896 -38.69 51.32 37.13
C LYS A 896 -40.19 51.12 36.87
N SER A 897 -40.57 50.06 36.17
CA SER A 897 -41.95 49.74 35.82
C SER A 897 -42.56 48.71 36.78
N ASP A 898 -43.87 48.49 36.68
CA ASP A 898 -44.62 47.48 37.43
C ASP A 898 -44.14 46.03 37.16
N TRP A 899 -43.37 45.85 36.09
CA TRP A 899 -42.73 44.58 35.76
C TRP A 899 -41.67 44.14 36.78
N ARG A 900 -40.98 45.07 37.47
CA ARG A 900 -39.92 44.74 38.45
C ARG A 900 -39.99 45.54 39.77
N CYS A 901 -40.75 46.64 39.82
CA CYS A 901 -40.87 47.48 41.00
C CYS A 901 -42.30 47.46 41.56
N ASP A 902 -42.45 47.19 42.87
CA ASP A 902 -43.75 47.16 43.57
C ASP A 902 -44.40 48.55 43.70
N LYS A 903 -43.66 49.64 43.44
CA LYS A 903 -44.15 51.04 43.45
C LYS A 903 -43.59 51.81 42.24
N PRO A 904 -44.16 51.61 41.03
CA PRO A 904 -43.69 52.27 39.81
C PRO A 904 -44.00 53.78 39.81
N ALA A 905 -43.27 54.53 38.99
CA ALA A 905 -43.60 55.93 38.69
C ALA A 905 -44.89 56.01 37.84
N ALA A 906 -45.61 57.13 37.89
CA ALA A 906 -46.88 57.31 37.17
C ALA A 906 -46.74 57.12 35.65
N ASP A 907 -45.56 57.43 35.10
CA ASP A 907 -45.28 57.45 33.66
C ASP A 907 -44.83 56.08 33.13
N THR A 908 -44.55 55.10 34.01
CA THR A 908 -44.09 53.73 33.68
C THR A 908 -45.03 52.65 34.23
N SER A 909 -46.25 53.02 34.60
CA SER A 909 -47.27 52.07 35.06
C SER A 909 -47.81 51.24 33.88
N SER A 910 -47.71 49.91 34.00
CA SER A 910 -48.28 48.86 33.13
C SER A 910 -47.68 48.66 31.73
N ILE A 911 -46.37 48.46 31.57
CA ILE A 911 -45.79 48.11 30.24
C ILE A 911 -46.25 46.70 29.83
N ASP A 912 -47.03 46.59 28.75
CA ASP A 912 -47.69 45.36 28.32
C ASP A 912 -46.96 44.59 27.22
N VAL A 913 -46.17 45.28 26.39
CA VAL A 913 -45.36 44.69 25.32
C VAL A 913 -44.12 45.52 25.04
N VAL A 914 -43.03 44.85 24.69
CA VAL A 914 -41.79 45.48 24.22
C VAL A 914 -41.65 45.23 22.72
N LEU A 915 -41.54 46.31 21.95
CA LEU A 915 -41.10 46.30 20.57
C LEU A 915 -39.60 46.59 20.56
N LEU A 916 -38.83 45.66 20.02
CA LEU A 916 -37.38 45.68 20.17
C LEU A 916 -36.71 45.54 18.82
N ASP A 917 -36.03 46.60 18.36
CA ASP A 917 -35.16 46.46 17.21
C ASP A 917 -34.02 45.48 17.52
N TRP A 918 -33.71 44.62 16.56
CA TRP A 918 -32.66 43.63 16.72
C TRP A 918 -31.28 44.29 16.78
N GLU A 919 -31.00 45.19 15.85
CA GLU A 919 -29.68 45.79 15.67
C GLU A 919 -29.64 47.19 16.27
N MET A 920 -29.13 47.32 17.49
CA MET A 920 -29.02 48.59 18.20
C MET A 920 -27.64 48.75 18.87
N PRO A 921 -27.10 49.97 18.98
CA PRO A 921 -25.84 50.25 19.66
C PRO A 921 -25.92 50.00 21.18
N ILE A 922 -24.76 49.87 21.82
CA ILE A 922 -24.59 49.65 23.29
C ILE A 922 -25.08 48.27 23.77
N MET A 923 -26.34 47.94 23.56
CA MET A 923 -26.92 46.64 23.85
C MET A 923 -27.95 46.31 22.77
N ASN A 924 -27.70 45.23 22.04
CA ASN A 924 -28.56 44.79 20.94
C ASN A 924 -29.85 44.12 21.46
N GLY A 925 -30.80 43.90 20.56
CA GLY A 925 -32.10 43.35 20.91
C GLY A 925 -32.01 41.94 21.53
N LEU A 926 -31.13 41.07 21.02
CA LEU A 926 -30.96 39.71 21.55
C LEU A 926 -30.45 39.72 23.01
N GLN A 927 -29.41 40.51 23.29
CA GLN A 927 -28.82 40.66 24.63
C GLN A 927 -29.83 41.26 25.61
N CYS A 928 -30.60 42.26 25.16
CA CYS A 928 -31.66 42.85 25.97
C CYS A 928 -32.74 41.81 26.28
N CYS A 929 -33.18 41.03 25.29
CA CYS A 929 -34.18 39.98 25.50
C CYS A 929 -33.67 38.87 26.44
N GLN A 930 -32.42 38.43 26.28
CA GLN A 930 -31.79 37.44 27.17
C GLN A 930 -31.80 37.94 28.62
N LYS A 931 -31.42 39.20 28.86
CA LYS A 931 -31.48 39.80 30.21
C LYS A 931 -32.92 39.90 30.74
N ILE A 932 -33.89 40.27 29.91
CA ILE A 932 -35.31 40.25 30.30
C ILE A 932 -35.71 38.84 30.76
N ARG A 933 -35.31 37.79 30.02
CA ARG A 933 -35.59 36.38 30.39
C ARG A 933 -34.83 35.90 31.62
N GLU A 934 -33.59 36.35 31.82
CA GLU A 934 -32.81 36.08 33.03
C GLU A 934 -33.52 36.62 34.27
N PHE A 935 -34.00 37.87 34.24
CA PHE A 935 -34.76 38.47 35.35
C PHE A 935 -36.11 37.79 35.61
N GLU A 936 -36.79 37.30 34.57
CA GLU A 936 -38.01 36.48 34.73
C GLU A 936 -37.72 35.13 35.38
N THR A 937 -36.60 34.50 35.02
CA THR A 937 -36.22 33.17 35.52
C THR A 937 -35.64 33.25 36.94
N SER A 938 -34.94 34.34 37.29
CA SER A 938 -34.41 34.56 38.64
C SER A 938 -35.48 34.95 39.66
N GLY A 939 -36.73 35.18 39.23
CA GLY A 939 -37.84 35.60 40.09
C GLY A 939 -37.79 37.07 40.50
N GLU A 940 -36.91 37.86 39.87
CA GLU A 940 -36.80 39.30 40.10
C GLU A 940 -37.87 40.10 39.34
N ALA A 941 -38.51 39.52 38.33
CA ALA A 941 -39.63 40.14 37.63
C ALA A 941 -41.00 39.57 38.08
N ASN A 942 -42.01 40.44 38.13
CA ASN A 942 -43.36 40.15 38.60
C ASN A 942 -44.19 39.32 37.60
N ARG A 943 -43.88 39.39 36.30
CA ARG A 943 -44.61 38.68 35.23
C ARG A 943 -43.74 38.44 34.00
N ARG A 944 -44.14 37.50 33.14
CA ARG A 944 -43.50 37.31 31.83
C ARG A 944 -43.93 38.39 30.85
N LEU A 945 -42.99 39.18 30.34
CA LEU A 945 -43.26 40.27 29.41
C LEU A 945 -43.22 39.78 27.94
N PRO A 946 -44.20 40.14 27.10
CA PRO A 946 -44.12 39.97 25.66
C PRO A 946 -42.99 40.78 25.02
N VAL A 947 -42.15 40.12 24.21
CA VAL A 947 -41.09 40.79 23.43
C VAL A 947 -41.25 40.45 21.95
N ILE A 948 -41.47 41.47 21.13
CA ILE A 948 -41.56 41.38 19.67
C ILE A 948 -40.28 41.92 19.07
N ALA A 949 -39.56 41.07 18.34
CA ALA A 949 -38.39 41.47 17.59
C ALA A 949 -38.82 42.21 16.31
N ILE A 950 -38.20 43.34 16.05
CA ILE A 950 -38.30 44.04 14.78
C ILE A 950 -36.95 43.87 14.09
N THR A 951 -36.91 43.25 12.91
CA THR A 951 -35.65 42.97 12.22
C THR A 951 -35.72 43.29 10.74
N ALA A 952 -34.61 43.79 10.20
CA ALA A 952 -34.45 44.05 8.79
C ALA A 952 -34.44 42.75 7.97
N ASN A 953 -33.85 41.67 8.47
CA ASN A 953 -33.56 40.46 7.70
C ASN A 953 -34.25 39.23 8.30
N VAL A 954 -34.96 38.48 7.46
CA VAL A 954 -35.74 37.30 7.88
C VAL A 954 -35.16 36.07 7.22
N ARG A 955 -33.91 35.75 7.56
CA ARG A 955 -33.33 34.43 7.26
C ARG A 955 -33.79 33.45 8.34
N GLN A 956 -34.01 32.20 7.95
CA GLN A 956 -34.45 31.15 8.88
C GLN A 956 -33.55 31.05 10.13
N ALA A 957 -32.23 31.15 9.94
CA ALA A 957 -31.25 31.15 11.04
C ALA A 957 -31.42 32.33 12.02
N GLN A 958 -31.82 33.52 11.55
CA GLN A 958 -32.07 34.67 12.41
C GLN A 958 -33.41 34.53 13.15
N ILE A 959 -34.46 34.01 12.52
CA ILE A 959 -35.68 33.70 13.27
C ILE A 959 -35.36 32.72 14.41
N GLU A 960 -34.57 31.69 14.15
CA GLU A 960 -34.14 30.71 15.15
C GLU A 960 -33.33 31.36 16.28
N GLU A 961 -32.41 32.27 15.97
CA GLU A 961 -31.59 32.98 16.95
C GLU A 961 -32.40 33.95 17.83
N ALA A 962 -33.37 34.69 17.26
CA ALA A 962 -34.29 35.52 18.04
C ALA A 962 -35.18 34.70 18.98
N MET A 963 -35.71 33.58 18.50
CA MET A 963 -36.52 32.69 19.33
C MET A 963 -35.66 32.02 20.42
N ALA A 964 -34.41 31.65 20.11
CA ALA A 964 -33.47 31.10 21.09
C ALA A 964 -33.05 32.12 22.16
N ALA A 965 -32.94 33.41 21.81
CA ALA A 965 -32.76 34.50 22.78
C ALA A 965 -34.00 34.78 23.64
N GLY A 966 -35.13 34.13 23.34
CA GLY A 966 -36.35 34.17 24.13
C GLY A 966 -37.39 35.19 23.65
N MET A 967 -37.27 35.73 22.44
CA MET A 967 -38.29 36.61 21.86
C MET A 967 -39.56 35.81 21.53
N ASP A 968 -40.74 36.43 21.63
CA ASP A 968 -42.01 35.73 21.45
C ASP A 968 -42.50 35.72 19.98
N THR A 969 -42.11 36.72 19.18
CA THR A 969 -42.37 36.77 17.72
C THR A 969 -41.42 37.73 17.02
N VAL A 970 -41.33 37.63 15.69
CA VAL A 970 -40.50 38.49 14.83
C VAL A 970 -41.37 39.17 13.76
N VAL A 971 -41.17 40.47 13.55
CA VAL A 971 -41.82 41.27 12.50
C VAL A 971 -40.74 41.79 11.52
N PRO A 972 -40.84 41.48 10.20
CA PRO A 972 -39.90 41.99 9.19
C PRO A 972 -40.03 43.49 8.96
N LYS A 973 -38.92 44.22 8.76
CA LYS A 973 -38.91 45.55 8.13
C LYS A 973 -38.82 45.40 6.59
N PRO A 974 -39.58 46.19 5.80
CA PRO A 974 -40.53 47.22 6.22
C PRO A 974 -41.89 46.64 6.62
N PHE A 975 -42.56 47.27 7.58
CA PHE A 975 -43.89 46.90 8.09
C PHE A 975 -44.80 48.14 8.17
N THR A 976 -46.11 47.91 8.17
CA THR A 976 -47.12 48.94 8.49
C THR A 976 -47.48 48.91 9.98
N VAL A 977 -47.99 50.02 10.50
CA VAL A 977 -48.43 50.09 11.91
C VAL A 977 -49.59 49.12 12.18
N THR A 978 -50.45 48.89 11.18
CA THR A 978 -51.54 47.91 11.28
C THR A 978 -51.02 46.49 11.45
N GLU A 979 -50.04 46.05 10.66
CA GLU A 979 -49.42 44.71 10.78
C GLU A 979 -48.72 44.51 12.13
N LEU A 980 -48.14 45.57 12.69
CA LEU A 980 -47.52 45.56 13.99
C LEU A 980 -48.56 45.42 15.11
N LEU A 981 -49.67 46.16 15.03
CA LEU A 981 -50.79 46.05 15.97
C LEU A 981 -51.47 44.67 15.89
N ASP A 982 -51.66 44.12 14.69
CA ASP A 982 -52.17 42.77 14.48
C ASP A 982 -51.25 41.71 15.12
N SER A 983 -49.93 41.91 15.03
CA SER A 983 -48.95 41.02 15.67
C SER A 983 -49.04 41.08 17.20
N ILE A 984 -49.20 42.28 17.77
CA ILE A 984 -49.40 42.47 19.20
C ILE A 984 -50.72 41.81 19.66
N GLU A 985 -51.81 42.00 18.93
CA GLU A 985 -53.11 41.39 19.22
C GLU A 985 -53.08 39.86 19.14
N ASN A 986 -52.45 39.30 18.11
CA ASN A 986 -52.33 37.86 17.93
C ASN A 986 -51.51 37.23 19.07
N LEU A 987 -50.49 37.92 19.54
CA LEU A 987 -49.66 37.49 20.65
C LEU A 987 -50.42 37.53 21.99
N ALA A 988 -51.23 38.58 22.20
CA ALA A 988 -52.14 38.67 23.34
C ALA A 988 -53.21 37.54 23.32
N LYS A 989 -53.79 37.25 22.15
CA LYS A 989 -54.77 36.15 21.95
C LYS A 989 -54.16 34.77 22.21
N ARG A 990 -52.93 34.50 21.72
CA ARG A 990 -52.21 33.25 21.97
C ARG A 990 -51.98 33.00 23.46
N ARG A 991 -51.57 34.03 24.21
CA ARG A 991 -51.37 33.91 25.67
C ARG A 991 -52.67 33.67 26.44
N ALA A 992 -53.77 34.31 26.04
CA ALA A 992 -55.09 34.06 26.62
C ALA A 992 -55.55 32.60 26.41
N SER A 993 -55.18 31.97 25.29
CA SER A 993 -55.52 30.57 25.00
C SER A 993 -54.69 29.54 25.78
N THR A 994 -53.43 29.84 26.09
CA THR A 994 -52.55 28.96 26.89
C THR A 994 -52.80 29.03 28.40
N GLY A 995 -53.53 30.04 28.89
CA GLY A 995 -53.86 30.20 30.32
C GLY A 995 -55.08 29.41 30.81
N SER A 996 -55.75 28.63 29.96
CA SER A 996 -57.00 27.90 30.30
C SER A 996 -56.83 26.38 30.50
N ALA A 997 -55.59 25.90 30.64
CA ALA A 997 -55.30 24.52 31.02
C ALA A 997 -54.41 24.50 32.28
N VAL A 998 -55.06 24.62 33.44
CA VAL A 998 -54.55 24.14 34.74
C VAL A 998 -55.64 23.33 35.40
#